data_AF-A0ABD0VN31-F1
#
_entry.id   AF-A0ABD0VN31-F1
#
_cell.length_a   1.000
_cell.length_b   1.000
_cell.length_c   1.000
_cell.angle_alpha   90.00
_cell.angle_beta   90.00
_cell.angle_gamma   90.00
#
_symmetry.space_group_name_H-M   'P 1'
#
loop_
_entity.id
_entity.type
_entity.pdbx_description
1 polymer ?
#
loop_
_entity_poly.entity_id
_entity_poly.type
_entity_poly.pdbx_seq_one_letter_code
_entity_poly.pdbx_strand_id
1 'polypeptide(L)'
;MFCILENRIHAESLYNPFFLHNHVIFPHEQSCNNFELSTSGRIWIKWNATKLNFVVSLNSDQMITGLVSFNNNQVFLLSIIYASNDREVRARLWDQLRSCAPGHNTPWIVMGDFNCCRYASEKIGGNVLTHISLGELNSMIFDNNLLDLPSIGNTYTWFNQRQENPIHIKLDRILVNDHWMNNLPNTYYSVQAPSCSDHCPLILKNTAATHVNHRFLFKNYWTSLDSFWYLVLDVFSARTSGNPIYDFCGKLKTLRNRIKTERWANSNSIQERLDDLHAKQMDHLDRLSVEPNSPQLNSALNYVNQQISDLSNMQASWIIQRAKASWLSQGEDNLKFLYARIKTRMALRNSALNLSTSLSPLRAEAVKDLVQHFQNLYNPTPPSCLNMEVFPIGNTIPPTITASLTEDVTESEIRNAIFSASSGLHINFDKSSLLDSKSIQNIEDIYRALNLGNPKAVITYLGIPIASKRLKLADFHPLMENITRKLSGWNANLLSFAGRLQFLKYTMTNSIAYWIRGSIMPKFFFKFFRKIASKFLFFGDVLMGKKLHMVAWDTVCKPKCKGGLGLHSIPALIYGFNCSLILRISNLDFPLAAWTSAKYGNPWLTPSTLASPFWKAIYCTADDAKAYFVINDINLGGVKWKGLNKHKFSDFMEGFYSTYSDCYWASSIWHSKYVLIYSVGNDERMLLFFPLDGRETEMAVPEKGVKLLTFWMSPFGQRCRIALAEKEVEYEYKEEDLSKKSDLLLKSNPVHKKIPVLIHDGKSICESLIIVEYIDEVFPGKTNILPSDPYARSHARFWADFVDKKVYDCGSKLFKSKSEALEEVNKEFICILKTLETELGEKKYFGDDAFGLVDIAFAPFTSWFYTFEAFGLSVEKECPKLAAWGKRIMERESVAKSLHEPTKVYDLFCELRKKFVDA
;
A
#
# COMPACT_ATOMS: atom_id res chain seq x y z
N MET A 1 26.59 -32.67 19.10
CA MET A 1 27.24 -31.90 18.01
C MET A 1 27.62 -32.90 16.95
N PHE A 2 27.37 -32.54 15.70
CA PHE A 2 27.49 -33.38 14.53
C PHE A 2 28.27 -32.55 13.50
N CYS A 3 29.35 -33.08 12.94
CA CYS A 3 30.19 -32.41 11.95
C CYS A 3 30.32 -33.29 10.71
N ILE A 4 30.25 -32.66 9.55
CA ILE A 4 30.39 -33.32 8.25
C ILE A 4 31.55 -32.63 7.57
N LEU A 5 32.53 -33.42 7.15
CA LEU A 5 33.67 -32.97 6.39
C LEU A 5 33.56 -33.57 4.99
N GLU A 6 33.61 -32.68 4.01
CA GLU A 6 33.90 -33.08 2.64
C GLU A 6 35.37 -32.78 2.39
N ASN A 7 36.18 -33.83 2.24
CA ASN A 7 37.61 -33.71 2.02
C ASN A 7 38.04 -34.68 0.93
N ARG A 8 39.25 -34.52 0.39
CA ARG A 8 39.89 -35.54 -0.44
C ARG A 8 40.90 -36.31 0.41
N ILE A 9 40.45 -37.38 1.05
CA ILE A 9 41.31 -38.18 1.95
C ILE A 9 41.50 -39.55 1.33
N HIS A 10 42.76 -39.94 1.11
CA HIS A 10 43.09 -41.29 0.71
C HIS A 10 42.90 -42.24 1.91
N ALA A 11 42.31 -43.42 1.68
CA ALA A 11 42.08 -44.41 2.72
C ALA A 11 43.36 -44.74 3.53
N GLU A 12 44.52 -44.76 2.86
CA GLU A 12 45.83 -44.96 3.49
C GLU A 12 46.17 -43.93 4.58
N SER A 13 45.65 -42.70 4.46
CA SER A 13 45.88 -41.63 5.45
C SER A 13 45.26 -41.96 6.81
N LEU A 14 44.24 -42.83 6.85
CA LEU A 14 43.62 -43.28 8.11
C LEU A 14 44.53 -44.18 8.92
N TYR A 15 45.55 -44.81 8.33
CA TYR A 15 46.53 -45.61 9.06
C TYR A 15 47.59 -44.76 9.76
N ASN A 16 47.64 -43.45 9.49
CA ASN A 16 48.60 -42.54 10.11
C ASN A 16 48.04 -41.98 11.44
N PRO A 17 48.63 -42.32 12.61
CA PRO A 17 48.14 -41.84 13.91
C PRO A 17 48.21 -40.32 14.07
N PHE A 18 49.21 -39.67 13.47
CA PHE A 18 49.35 -38.22 13.49
C PHE A 18 48.23 -37.55 12.68
N PHE A 19 47.86 -38.13 11.53
CA PHE A 19 46.73 -37.65 10.75
C PHE A 19 45.43 -37.75 11.55
N LEU A 20 45.16 -38.89 12.18
CA LEU A 20 43.97 -39.09 13.01
C LEU A 20 43.91 -38.10 14.17
N HIS A 21 45.02 -37.90 14.90
CA HIS A 21 45.08 -37.00 16.05
C HIS A 21 44.76 -35.54 15.69
N ASN A 22 45.31 -35.04 14.57
CA ASN A 22 45.08 -33.67 14.12
C ASN A 22 43.68 -33.43 13.53
N HIS A 23 42.94 -34.49 13.20
CA HIS A 23 41.59 -34.39 12.65
C HIS A 23 40.50 -34.73 13.68
N VAL A 24 40.83 -34.87 14.96
CA VAL A 24 39.83 -35.02 16.04
C VAL A 24 39.15 -33.67 16.27
N ILE A 25 37.82 -33.64 16.18
CA ILE A 25 36.99 -32.45 16.39
C ILE A 25 36.34 -32.49 17.78
N PHE A 26 35.97 -33.68 18.26
CA PHE A 26 35.24 -33.83 19.52
C PHE A 26 36.04 -34.59 20.60
N PRO A 27 35.86 -34.25 21.89
CA PRO A 27 36.54 -34.96 22.99
C PRO A 27 36.22 -36.47 23.07
N HIS A 28 34.99 -36.86 22.71
CA HIS A 28 34.54 -38.26 22.63
C HIS A 28 34.03 -38.53 21.22
N GLU A 29 34.93 -38.47 20.23
CA GLU A 29 34.59 -38.60 18.82
C GLU A 29 34.34 -40.05 18.40
N GLN A 30 33.24 -40.26 17.68
CA GLN A 30 33.09 -41.38 16.76
C GLN A 30 32.94 -40.83 15.34
N SER A 31 33.34 -41.64 14.35
CA SER A 31 33.28 -41.23 12.96
C SER A 31 33.00 -42.40 12.02
N CYS A 32 32.48 -42.11 10.83
CA CYS A 32 32.36 -43.05 9.73
C CYS A 32 32.62 -42.35 8.39
N ASN A 33 33.06 -43.09 7.39
CA ASN A 33 33.47 -42.55 6.10
C ASN A 33 33.16 -43.53 4.96
N ASN A 34 33.34 -43.08 3.72
CA ASN A 34 33.20 -43.89 2.51
C ASN A 34 34.50 -44.02 1.71
N PHE A 35 35.66 -43.87 2.35
CA PHE A 35 36.95 -43.73 1.66
C PHE A 35 37.40 -45.00 0.94
N GLU A 36 36.95 -46.17 1.39
CA GLU A 36 37.21 -47.44 0.71
C GLU A 36 36.30 -47.66 -0.52
N LEU A 37 35.16 -46.96 -0.58
CA LEU A 37 34.16 -47.09 -1.64
C LEU A 37 34.30 -46.01 -2.72
N SER A 38 35.02 -44.93 -2.42
CA SER A 38 35.26 -43.79 -3.31
C SER A 38 36.75 -43.54 -3.45
N THR A 39 37.28 -43.58 -4.68
CA THR A 39 38.71 -43.38 -4.96
C THR A 39 39.27 -42.03 -4.48
N SER A 40 38.39 -41.06 -4.21
CA SER A 40 38.75 -39.74 -3.69
C SER A 40 38.36 -39.51 -2.22
N GLY A 41 37.77 -40.51 -1.55
CA GLY A 41 37.31 -40.47 -0.15
C GLY A 41 36.65 -39.17 0.28
N ARG A 42 35.39 -38.97 -0.12
CA ARG A 42 34.72 -37.66 -0.11
C ARG A 42 33.87 -37.36 1.12
N ILE A 43 33.29 -38.36 1.77
CA ILE A 43 32.35 -38.15 2.87
C ILE A 43 32.96 -38.65 4.17
N TRP A 44 33.13 -37.75 5.15
CA TRP A 44 33.50 -38.09 6.52
C TRP A 44 32.53 -37.48 7.52
N ILE A 45 31.89 -38.34 8.29
CA ILE A 45 30.92 -37.98 9.32
C ILE A 45 31.60 -38.14 10.68
N LYS A 46 31.58 -37.10 11.51
CA LYS A 46 32.13 -37.10 12.87
C LYS A 46 31.08 -36.62 13.87
N TRP A 47 30.99 -37.26 15.03
CA TRP A 47 30.06 -36.85 16.08
C TRP A 47 30.62 -37.09 17.48
N ASN A 48 30.06 -36.38 18.45
CA ASN A 48 30.35 -36.63 19.86
C ASN A 48 29.43 -37.74 20.39
N ALA A 49 30.00 -38.90 20.69
CA ALA A 49 29.30 -40.12 21.12
C ALA A 49 28.56 -39.97 22.45
N THR A 50 28.90 -38.98 23.28
CA THR A 50 28.16 -38.69 24.53
C THR A 50 26.85 -37.95 24.29
N LYS A 51 26.67 -37.32 23.12
CA LYS A 51 25.51 -36.45 22.83
C LYS A 51 24.53 -37.06 21.82
N LEU A 52 25.00 -37.89 20.91
CA LEU A 52 24.18 -38.56 19.91
C LEU A 52 24.83 -39.86 19.48
N ASN A 53 24.02 -40.78 18.99
CA ASN A 53 24.46 -42.01 18.35
C ASN A 53 24.06 -42.00 16.86
N PHE A 54 24.95 -42.48 16.00
CA PHE A 54 24.72 -42.57 14.55
C PHE A 54 24.98 -44.00 14.09
N VAL A 55 23.95 -44.65 13.57
CA VAL A 55 24.02 -46.04 13.09
C VAL A 55 23.87 -46.04 11.57
N VAL A 56 24.95 -46.41 10.87
CA VAL A 56 24.97 -46.50 9.41
C VAL A 56 24.03 -47.60 8.94
N SER A 57 23.16 -47.26 8.00
CA SER A 57 22.20 -48.18 7.35
C SER A 57 22.58 -48.50 5.91
N LEU A 58 23.16 -47.53 5.20
CA LEU A 58 23.59 -47.68 3.81
C LEU A 58 24.87 -46.85 3.60
N ASN A 59 25.86 -47.44 2.95
CA ASN A 59 27.13 -46.79 2.61
C ASN A 59 27.47 -47.07 1.15
N SER A 60 27.83 -46.03 0.41
CA SER A 60 28.14 -46.07 -1.03
C SER A 60 29.21 -45.05 -1.40
N ASP A 61 29.66 -45.09 -2.65
CA ASP A 61 30.63 -44.14 -3.22
C ASP A 61 30.16 -42.69 -3.21
N GLN A 62 28.83 -42.46 -3.28
CA GLN A 62 28.21 -41.13 -3.36
C GLN A 62 27.32 -40.77 -2.15
N MET A 63 27.08 -41.69 -1.20
CA MET A 63 26.17 -41.45 -0.09
C MET A 63 26.44 -42.33 1.14
N ILE A 64 26.30 -41.73 2.33
CA ILE A 64 26.19 -42.44 3.62
C ILE A 64 24.84 -42.10 4.24
N THR A 65 24.01 -43.10 4.53
CA THR A 65 22.73 -42.93 5.22
C THR A 65 22.70 -43.69 6.54
N GLY A 66 22.22 -43.07 7.61
CA GLY A 66 22.10 -43.69 8.92
C GLY A 66 21.05 -43.06 9.82
N LEU A 67 20.66 -43.79 10.85
CA LEU A 67 19.74 -43.33 11.88
C LEU A 67 20.51 -42.55 12.95
N VAL A 68 20.05 -41.34 13.24
CA VAL A 68 20.54 -40.50 14.34
C VAL A 68 19.57 -40.59 15.51
N SER A 69 20.08 -40.92 16.69
CA SER A 69 19.30 -40.92 17.94
C SER A 69 19.93 -40.02 19.01
N PHE A 70 19.10 -39.25 19.71
CA PHE A 70 19.49 -38.45 20.87
C PHE A 70 19.00 -39.10 22.17
N ASN A 71 19.61 -38.72 23.30
CA ASN A 71 19.26 -39.22 24.65
C ASN A 71 17.77 -38.98 25.06
N ASN A 72 16.96 -38.30 24.24
CA ASN A 72 15.54 -37.97 24.47
C ASN A 72 14.56 -38.60 23.44
N ASN A 73 14.79 -39.82 22.94
CA ASN A 73 13.90 -40.60 22.04
C ASN A 73 13.56 -39.99 20.66
N GLN A 74 14.11 -38.83 20.28
CA GLN A 74 13.95 -38.33 18.91
C GLN A 74 14.93 -39.05 17.98
N VAL A 75 14.38 -39.69 16.94
CA VAL A 75 15.14 -40.41 15.91
C VAL A 75 14.81 -39.82 14.55
N PHE A 76 15.84 -39.60 13.73
CA PHE A 76 15.67 -39.20 12.34
C PHE A 76 16.66 -39.92 11.43
N LEU A 77 16.29 -40.07 10.16
CA LEU A 77 17.17 -40.58 9.12
C LEU A 77 18.00 -39.44 8.55
N LEU A 78 19.30 -39.64 8.42
CA LEU A 78 20.24 -38.70 7.84
C LEU A 78 20.92 -39.34 6.64
N SER A 79 20.81 -38.72 5.47
CA SER A 79 21.52 -39.08 4.25
C SER A 79 22.50 -37.97 3.89
N ILE A 80 23.78 -38.28 3.89
CA ILE A 80 24.83 -37.37 3.45
C ILE A 80 25.31 -37.80 2.08
N ILE A 81 25.33 -36.87 1.14
CA ILE A 81 25.64 -37.16 -0.25
C ILE A 81 26.83 -36.35 -0.75
N TYR A 82 27.53 -36.96 -1.71
CA TYR A 82 28.50 -36.33 -2.58
C TYR A 82 28.28 -36.88 -3.98
N ALA A 83 27.43 -36.21 -4.76
CA ALA A 83 27.01 -36.68 -6.06
C ALA A 83 28.14 -36.59 -7.09
N SER A 84 28.19 -37.50 -8.06
CA SER A 84 29.15 -37.43 -9.16
C SER A 84 28.87 -36.21 -10.05
N ASN A 85 29.92 -35.62 -10.63
CA ASN A 85 29.78 -34.63 -11.70
C ASN A 85 29.23 -35.27 -13.00
N ASP A 86 29.53 -36.55 -13.21
CA ASP A 86 29.03 -37.33 -14.33
C ASP A 86 27.54 -37.69 -14.14
N ARG A 87 26.75 -37.44 -15.18
CA ARG A 87 25.30 -37.59 -15.15
C ARG A 87 24.85 -39.05 -15.01
N GLU A 88 25.49 -39.96 -15.71
CA GLU A 88 25.12 -41.38 -15.71
C GLU A 88 25.52 -42.05 -14.40
N VAL A 89 26.69 -41.67 -13.86
CA VAL A 89 27.13 -42.14 -12.54
C VAL A 89 26.25 -41.57 -11.43
N ARG A 90 25.87 -40.29 -11.53
CA ARG A 90 24.99 -39.62 -10.55
C ARG A 90 23.57 -40.18 -10.54
N ALA A 91 23.06 -40.72 -11.65
CA ALA A 91 21.72 -41.32 -11.70
C ALA A 91 21.52 -42.43 -10.65
N ARG A 92 22.58 -43.21 -10.35
CA ARG A 92 22.57 -44.27 -9.33
C ARG A 92 22.27 -43.74 -7.94
N LEU A 93 22.76 -42.53 -7.61
CA LEU A 93 22.47 -41.87 -6.33
C LEU A 93 20.97 -41.55 -6.21
N TRP A 94 20.32 -41.13 -7.30
CA TRP A 94 18.89 -40.84 -7.28
C TRP A 94 18.05 -42.10 -7.06
N ASP A 95 18.44 -43.22 -7.66
CA ASP A 95 17.81 -44.52 -7.42
C ASP A 95 17.99 -44.98 -5.97
N GLN A 96 19.19 -44.82 -5.41
CA GLN A 96 19.47 -45.14 -4.01
C GLN A 96 18.63 -44.29 -3.07
N LEU A 97 18.54 -42.97 -3.29
CA LEU A 97 17.69 -42.08 -2.48
C LEU A 97 16.21 -42.47 -2.55
N ARG A 98 15.71 -42.86 -3.74
CA ARG A 98 14.34 -43.40 -3.89
C ARG A 98 14.14 -44.68 -3.09
N SER A 99 15.14 -45.57 -3.06
CA SER A 99 15.06 -46.84 -2.34
C SER A 99 15.18 -46.71 -0.82
N CYS A 100 15.94 -45.72 -0.32
CA CYS A 100 16.19 -45.53 1.11
C CYS A 100 15.25 -44.52 1.77
N ALA A 101 14.33 -43.92 1.00
CA ALA A 101 13.31 -43.02 1.52
C ALA A 101 12.52 -43.71 2.64
N PRO A 102 12.46 -43.14 3.84
CA PRO A 102 11.79 -43.80 4.95
C PRO A 102 10.27 -43.77 4.78
N GLY A 103 9.59 -44.75 5.38
CA GLY A 103 8.13 -44.80 5.43
C GLY A 103 7.51 -43.58 6.14
N HIS A 104 6.17 -43.50 6.08
CA HIS A 104 5.34 -42.33 6.43
C HIS A 104 5.39 -41.80 7.88
N ASN A 105 6.39 -42.13 8.70
CA ASN A 105 6.48 -41.65 10.09
C ASN A 105 7.87 -41.18 10.54
N THR A 106 8.91 -41.28 9.70
CA THR A 106 10.28 -40.94 10.12
C THR A 106 10.74 -39.61 9.52
N PRO A 107 11.18 -38.64 10.33
CA PRO A 107 11.85 -37.43 9.84
C PRO A 107 13.10 -37.79 9.04
N TRP A 108 13.26 -37.19 7.86
CA TRP A 108 14.39 -37.44 6.97
C TRP A 108 15.03 -36.13 6.54
N ILE A 109 16.35 -36.10 6.58
CA ILE A 109 17.19 -35.02 6.10
C ILE A 109 18.24 -35.57 5.12
N VAL A 110 18.33 -34.97 3.94
CA VAL A 110 19.33 -35.26 2.90
C VAL A 110 20.19 -34.02 2.72
N MET A 111 21.50 -34.10 2.92
CA MET A 111 22.37 -32.94 2.80
C MET A 111 23.74 -33.26 2.20
N GLY A 112 24.37 -32.25 1.61
CA GLY A 112 25.70 -32.36 1.00
C GLY A 112 25.75 -31.74 -0.38
N ASP A 113 26.71 -32.21 -1.18
CA ASP A 113 26.96 -31.74 -2.54
C ASP A 113 26.14 -32.55 -3.55
N PHE A 114 25.21 -31.89 -4.23
CA PHE A 114 24.36 -32.50 -5.25
C PHE A 114 25.01 -32.49 -6.65
N ASN A 115 26.11 -31.76 -6.86
CA ASN A 115 26.79 -31.54 -8.13
C ASN A 115 25.87 -31.19 -9.32
N CYS A 116 24.70 -30.63 -9.03
CA CYS A 116 23.73 -30.17 -10.02
C CYS A 116 22.89 -29.00 -9.51
N CYS A 117 22.51 -28.12 -10.43
CA CYS A 117 21.65 -26.98 -10.12
C CYS A 117 20.18 -27.38 -10.18
N ARG A 118 19.38 -26.81 -9.28
CA ARG A 118 17.92 -26.94 -9.32
C ARG A 118 17.29 -25.92 -10.27
N TYR A 119 17.83 -24.71 -10.30
CA TYR A 119 17.36 -23.60 -11.13
C TYR A 119 18.49 -22.98 -11.94
N ALA A 120 18.20 -22.46 -13.13
CA ALA A 120 19.18 -21.77 -13.96
C ALA A 120 19.82 -20.54 -13.27
N SER A 121 19.12 -19.91 -12.33
CA SER A 121 19.62 -18.76 -11.56
C SER A 121 20.67 -19.11 -10.51
N GLU A 122 20.90 -20.40 -10.27
CA GLU A 122 21.85 -20.88 -9.27
C GLU A 122 23.26 -21.06 -9.85
N LYS A 123 23.49 -20.54 -11.06
CA LYS A 123 24.78 -20.50 -11.74
C LYS A 123 24.98 -19.12 -12.36
N ILE A 124 26.16 -18.55 -12.13
CA ILE A 124 26.67 -17.38 -12.84
C ILE A 124 28.01 -17.76 -13.49
N GLY A 125 28.22 -17.34 -14.73
CA GLY A 125 29.43 -17.63 -15.49
C GLY A 125 29.41 -19.01 -16.18
N GLY A 126 30.33 -19.20 -17.12
CA GLY A 126 30.47 -20.44 -17.90
C GLY A 126 29.28 -20.73 -18.83
N ASN A 127 29.18 -21.99 -19.28
CA ASN A 127 28.14 -22.42 -20.22
C ASN A 127 26.74 -22.40 -19.60
N VAL A 128 25.74 -22.00 -20.40
CA VAL A 128 24.32 -21.99 -20.03
C VAL A 128 23.84 -23.42 -19.76
N LEU A 129 23.13 -23.62 -18.65
CA LEU A 129 22.56 -24.91 -18.28
C LEU A 129 21.41 -25.30 -19.23
N THR A 130 21.38 -26.56 -19.65
CA THR A 130 20.30 -27.10 -20.49
C THR A 130 19.09 -27.47 -19.62
N HIS A 131 17.89 -27.47 -20.19
CA HIS A 131 16.67 -27.88 -19.47
C HIS A 131 16.77 -29.30 -18.88
N ILE A 132 17.44 -30.21 -19.60
CA ILE A 132 17.67 -31.58 -19.17
C ILE A 132 18.51 -31.63 -17.89
N SER A 133 19.58 -30.82 -17.81
CA SER A 133 20.44 -30.73 -16.62
C SER A 133 19.75 -30.20 -15.37
N LEU A 134 18.61 -29.49 -15.52
CA LEU A 134 17.82 -28.96 -14.41
C LEU A 134 16.69 -29.92 -13.97
N GLY A 135 16.31 -30.89 -14.80
CA GLY A 135 15.14 -31.74 -14.57
C GLY A 135 15.37 -32.85 -13.55
N GLU A 136 16.58 -33.43 -13.51
CA GLU A 136 16.87 -34.64 -12.74
C GLU A 136 16.72 -34.45 -11.24
N LEU A 137 17.36 -33.40 -10.71
CA LEU A 137 17.28 -33.06 -9.29
C LEU A 137 15.84 -32.74 -8.88
N ASN A 138 15.12 -31.99 -9.71
CA ASN A 138 13.72 -31.65 -9.43
C ASN A 138 12.82 -32.89 -9.43
N SER A 139 13.07 -33.86 -10.31
CA SER A 139 12.34 -35.12 -10.35
C SER A 139 12.62 -35.95 -9.10
N MET A 140 13.90 -36.10 -8.71
CA MET A 140 14.27 -36.80 -7.48
C MET A 140 13.63 -36.17 -6.23
N ILE A 141 13.68 -34.82 -6.12
CA ILE A 141 13.05 -34.10 -5.01
C ILE A 141 11.54 -34.40 -4.96
N PHE A 142 10.88 -34.40 -6.12
CA PHE A 142 9.45 -34.65 -6.23
C PHE A 142 9.09 -36.10 -5.86
N ASP A 143 9.79 -37.08 -6.46
CA ASP A 143 9.56 -38.51 -6.24
C ASP A 143 9.67 -38.88 -4.74
N ASN A 144 10.59 -38.23 -4.03
CA ASN A 144 10.86 -38.48 -2.62
C ASN A 144 10.07 -37.60 -1.64
N ASN A 145 9.15 -36.75 -2.13
CA ASN A 145 8.41 -35.77 -1.32
C ASN A 145 9.33 -34.90 -0.44
N LEU A 146 10.47 -34.49 -0.99
CA LEU A 146 11.46 -33.67 -0.30
C LEU A 146 11.19 -32.17 -0.53
N LEU A 147 11.57 -31.38 0.45
CA LEU A 147 11.51 -29.93 0.46
C LEU A 147 12.91 -29.36 0.62
N ASP A 148 13.26 -28.42 -0.23
CA ASP A 148 14.53 -27.68 -0.16
C ASP A 148 14.45 -26.65 0.97
N LEU A 149 15.27 -26.87 2.00
CA LEU A 149 15.28 -26.07 3.21
C LEU A 149 15.76 -24.65 2.87
N PRO A 150 15.21 -23.59 3.48
CA PRO A 150 15.68 -22.24 3.19
C PRO A 150 17.10 -22.00 3.75
N SER A 151 17.92 -21.30 2.97
CA SER A 151 19.29 -20.92 3.32
C SER A 151 19.41 -19.42 3.63
N ILE A 152 20.29 -19.05 4.56
CA ILE A 152 20.78 -17.67 4.78
C ILE A 152 22.29 -17.58 4.52
N GLY A 153 22.82 -16.38 4.30
CA GLY A 153 24.25 -16.16 4.03
C GLY A 153 24.57 -16.18 2.53
N ASN A 154 25.68 -16.81 2.14
CA ASN A 154 26.13 -16.83 0.76
C ASN A 154 25.12 -17.51 -0.18
N THR A 155 24.87 -16.89 -1.33
CA THR A 155 23.90 -17.42 -2.32
C THR A 155 24.46 -18.61 -3.09
N TYR A 156 25.74 -18.55 -3.47
CA TYR A 156 26.47 -19.62 -4.14
C TYR A 156 27.32 -20.34 -3.12
N THR A 157 27.39 -21.66 -3.24
CA THR A 157 28.11 -22.52 -2.30
C THR A 157 29.47 -22.94 -2.84
N TRP A 158 29.67 -22.87 -4.16
CA TRP A 158 30.91 -23.18 -4.84
C TRP A 158 31.35 -22.04 -5.76
N PHE A 159 32.66 -21.81 -5.86
CA PHE A 159 33.25 -20.90 -6.83
C PHE A 159 34.60 -21.40 -7.35
N ASN A 160 34.85 -21.25 -8.65
CA ASN A 160 36.01 -21.84 -9.32
C ASN A 160 37.36 -21.11 -9.08
N GLN A 161 37.38 -20.08 -8.24
CA GLN A 161 38.56 -19.27 -7.89
C GLN A 161 39.33 -18.65 -9.07
N ARG A 162 38.75 -18.60 -10.29
CA ARG A 162 39.41 -18.02 -11.47
C ARG A 162 39.31 -16.50 -11.47
N GLN A 163 40.41 -15.84 -11.80
CA GLN A 163 40.45 -14.38 -11.96
C GLN A 163 39.69 -13.94 -13.22
N GLU A 164 39.84 -14.68 -14.32
CA GLU A 164 39.12 -14.45 -15.56
C GLU A 164 37.95 -15.41 -15.71
N ASN A 165 36.78 -14.88 -16.09
CA ASN A 165 35.53 -15.63 -16.26
C ASN A 165 35.16 -16.49 -15.03
N PRO A 166 34.95 -15.87 -13.85
CA PRO A 166 34.59 -16.58 -12.64
C PRO A 166 33.26 -17.32 -12.79
N ILE A 167 33.19 -18.51 -12.21
CA ILE A 167 31.98 -19.34 -12.19
C ILE A 167 31.57 -19.53 -10.74
N HIS A 168 30.33 -19.18 -10.42
CA HIS A 168 29.71 -19.36 -9.11
C HIS A 168 28.48 -20.24 -9.24
N ILE A 169 28.37 -21.27 -8.39
CA ILE A 169 27.30 -22.27 -8.46
C ILE A 169 26.76 -22.60 -7.06
N LYS A 170 25.46 -22.84 -6.93
CA LYS A 170 24.85 -23.43 -5.73
C LYS A 170 24.68 -24.94 -5.91
N LEU A 171 25.63 -25.70 -5.35
CA LEU A 171 25.68 -27.16 -5.40
C LEU A 171 25.23 -27.80 -4.08
N ASP A 172 25.59 -27.18 -2.96
CA ASP A 172 25.39 -27.72 -1.62
C ASP A 172 24.01 -27.34 -1.05
N ARG A 173 23.27 -28.34 -0.57
CA ARG A 173 21.89 -28.15 -0.08
C ARG A 173 21.54 -29.03 1.09
N ILE A 174 20.43 -28.67 1.73
CA ILE A 174 19.75 -29.48 2.73
C ILE A 174 18.30 -29.65 2.27
N LEU A 175 17.90 -30.89 2.03
CA LEU A 175 16.54 -31.29 1.70
C LEU A 175 15.95 -32.03 2.89
N VAL A 176 14.65 -31.86 3.15
CA VAL A 176 13.95 -32.48 4.27
C VAL A 176 12.58 -32.99 3.84
N ASN A 177 12.10 -34.07 4.47
CA ASN A 177 10.74 -34.54 4.22
C ASN A 177 9.69 -33.79 5.07
N ASP A 178 8.42 -34.08 4.82
CA ASP A 178 7.30 -33.47 5.52
C ASP A 178 7.29 -33.72 7.03
N HIS A 179 7.75 -34.89 7.48
CA HIS A 179 7.81 -35.26 8.90
C HIS A 179 8.85 -34.44 9.65
N TRP A 180 10.00 -34.16 9.03
CA TRP A 180 10.98 -33.24 9.58
C TRP A 180 10.37 -31.86 9.83
N MET A 181 9.64 -31.32 8.86
CA MET A 181 9.03 -29.99 8.99
C MET A 181 7.91 -29.94 10.04
N ASN A 182 7.23 -31.05 10.29
CA ASN A 182 6.23 -31.12 11.36
C ASN A 182 6.88 -31.14 12.75
N ASN A 183 8.01 -31.85 12.91
CA ASN A 183 8.71 -31.99 14.18
C ASN A 183 9.60 -30.78 14.50
N LEU A 184 10.24 -30.21 13.48
CA LEU A 184 11.23 -29.12 13.60
C LEU A 184 10.90 -27.97 12.61
N PRO A 185 9.75 -27.27 12.78
CA PRO A 185 9.23 -26.30 11.81
C PRO A 185 10.07 -25.02 11.65
N ASN A 186 10.95 -24.71 12.61
CA ASN A 186 11.80 -23.52 12.62
C ASN A 186 13.24 -23.81 12.16
N THR A 187 13.43 -24.91 11.44
CA THR A 187 14.74 -25.32 10.91
C THR A 187 15.08 -24.53 9.66
N TYR A 188 16.32 -24.06 9.56
CA TYR A 188 16.93 -23.45 8.39
C TYR A 188 18.43 -23.75 8.39
N TYR A 189 19.14 -23.41 7.31
CA TYR A 189 20.60 -23.53 7.31
C TYR A 189 21.30 -22.23 6.92
N SER A 190 22.49 -22.00 7.47
CA SER A 190 23.34 -20.88 7.08
C SER A 190 24.51 -21.35 6.24
N VAL A 191 24.72 -20.71 5.10
CA VAL A 191 25.85 -20.87 4.20
C VAL A 191 26.92 -19.85 4.61
N GLN A 192 28.00 -20.34 5.21
CA GLN A 192 29.08 -19.51 5.73
C GLN A 192 30.07 -19.10 4.63
N ALA A 193 30.91 -18.12 4.92
CA ALA A 193 32.03 -17.79 4.04
C ALA A 193 32.95 -19.02 3.88
N PRO A 194 33.44 -19.30 2.65
CA PRO A 194 34.24 -20.48 2.37
C PRO A 194 35.65 -20.44 2.99
N SER A 195 36.05 -19.31 3.60
CA SER A 195 37.38 -19.07 4.14
C SER A 195 38.47 -19.36 3.10
N CYS A 196 39.15 -20.51 3.17
CA CYS A 196 40.17 -20.96 2.22
C CYS A 196 39.70 -22.08 1.27
N SER A 197 38.46 -22.56 1.40
CA SER A 197 37.87 -23.58 0.55
C SER A 197 37.26 -22.99 -0.73
N ASP A 198 37.04 -23.83 -1.74
CA ASP A 198 36.17 -23.53 -2.88
C ASP A 198 34.69 -23.80 -2.57
N HIS A 199 34.38 -24.49 -1.47
CA HIS A 199 33.03 -24.74 -0.95
C HIS A 199 32.70 -23.92 0.32
N CYS A 200 31.43 -23.59 0.49
CA CYS A 200 30.91 -22.89 1.66
C CYS A 200 30.38 -23.87 2.72
N PRO A 201 30.77 -23.74 4.00
CA PRO A 201 30.22 -24.59 5.06
C PRO A 201 28.73 -24.39 5.27
N LEU A 202 27.98 -25.49 5.43
CA LEU A 202 26.55 -25.49 5.76
C LEU A 202 26.32 -25.78 7.25
N ILE A 203 25.66 -24.86 7.95
CA ILE A 203 25.29 -25.04 9.36
C ILE A 203 23.77 -25.12 9.49
N LEU A 204 23.27 -26.30 9.86
CA LEU A 204 21.86 -26.50 10.19
C LEU A 204 21.55 -25.85 11.56
N LYS A 205 20.53 -25.00 11.59
CA LYS A 205 20.08 -24.29 12.80
C LYS A 205 18.61 -24.56 13.03
N ASN A 206 18.25 -24.78 14.30
CA ASN A 206 16.87 -24.80 14.75
C ASN A 206 16.72 -23.71 15.82
N THR A 207 15.98 -22.65 15.50
CA THR A 207 15.68 -21.60 16.48
C THR A 207 14.53 -22.04 17.38
N ALA A 208 14.68 -21.80 18.69
CA ALA A 208 13.59 -21.92 19.65
C ALA A 208 12.36 -21.18 19.12
N ALA A 209 11.18 -21.82 19.23
CA ALA A 209 9.93 -21.21 18.83
C ALA A 209 9.75 -19.91 19.63
N THR A 210 10.04 -18.78 19.00
CA THR A 210 9.60 -17.50 19.57
C THR A 210 8.08 -17.54 19.54
N HIS A 211 7.45 -17.38 20.72
CA HIS A 211 6.01 -17.17 20.78
C HIS A 211 5.67 -15.90 20.01
N VAL A 212 5.38 -16.06 18.73
CA VAL A 212 4.85 -14.98 17.92
C VAL A 212 3.43 -14.82 18.42
N ASN A 213 3.12 -13.69 19.07
CA ASN A 213 1.74 -13.31 19.33
C ASN A 213 0.98 -13.38 18.00
N HIS A 214 0.16 -14.43 17.85
CA HIS A 214 -0.57 -14.65 16.62
C HIS A 214 -1.57 -13.51 16.48
N ARG A 215 -1.37 -12.69 15.44
CA ARG A 215 -2.36 -11.69 15.07
C ARG A 215 -3.68 -12.41 14.81
N PHE A 216 -4.76 -11.90 15.38
CA PHE A 216 -6.10 -12.39 15.09
C PHE A 216 -6.31 -12.42 13.59
N LEU A 217 -6.64 -13.59 13.06
CA LEU A 217 -6.86 -13.81 11.64
C LEU A 217 -8.32 -14.20 11.45
N PHE A 218 -9.04 -13.39 10.71
CA PHE A 218 -10.39 -13.72 10.27
C PHE A 218 -10.35 -14.94 9.35
N LYS A 219 -11.10 -16.00 9.65
CA LYS A 219 -11.17 -17.19 8.79
C LYS A 219 -12.43 -17.11 7.94
N ASN A 220 -12.29 -17.23 6.63
CA ASN A 220 -13.40 -16.98 5.70
C ASN A 220 -14.58 -17.94 5.92
N TYR A 221 -14.32 -19.20 6.29
CA TYR A 221 -15.39 -20.16 6.58
C TYR A 221 -16.28 -19.75 7.78
N TRP A 222 -15.88 -18.79 8.61
CA TRP A 222 -16.75 -18.32 9.68
C TRP A 222 -18.05 -17.72 9.13
N THR A 223 -18.05 -17.16 7.92
CA THR A 223 -19.25 -16.57 7.33
C THR A 223 -20.30 -17.59 6.90
N SER A 224 -19.96 -18.88 6.84
CA SER A 224 -20.92 -19.95 6.56
C SER A 224 -21.50 -20.56 7.85
N LEU A 225 -21.19 -20.00 9.03
CA LEU A 225 -21.71 -20.46 10.32
C LEU A 225 -22.74 -19.46 10.86
N ASP A 226 -23.96 -19.90 11.14
CA ASP A 226 -25.00 -19.04 11.72
C ASP A 226 -24.58 -18.49 13.09
N SER A 227 -23.88 -19.29 13.89
CA SER A 227 -23.33 -18.87 15.18
C SER A 227 -22.39 -17.67 15.08
N PHE A 228 -21.64 -17.54 13.98
CA PHE A 228 -20.79 -16.37 13.74
C PHE A 228 -21.65 -15.11 13.53
N TRP A 229 -22.70 -15.20 12.70
CA TRP A 229 -23.59 -14.07 12.44
C TRP A 229 -24.37 -13.65 13.68
N TYR A 230 -24.84 -14.61 14.47
CA TYR A 230 -25.46 -14.34 15.77
C TYR A 230 -24.54 -13.50 16.67
N LEU A 231 -23.27 -13.89 16.78
CA LEU A 231 -22.26 -13.17 17.56
C LEU A 231 -21.99 -11.76 17.03
N VAL A 232 -21.93 -11.60 15.70
CA VAL A 232 -21.77 -10.28 15.08
C VAL A 232 -22.96 -9.39 15.40
N LEU A 233 -24.18 -9.88 15.18
CA LEU A 233 -25.40 -9.12 15.44
C LEU A 233 -25.53 -8.75 16.92
N ASP A 234 -25.29 -9.69 17.82
CA ASP A 234 -25.34 -9.48 19.26
C ASP A 234 -24.34 -8.39 19.71
N VAL A 235 -23.07 -8.49 19.30
CA VAL A 235 -22.05 -7.48 19.64
C VAL A 235 -22.37 -6.11 19.05
N PHE A 236 -22.89 -6.06 17.83
CA PHE A 236 -23.19 -4.79 17.17
C PHE A 236 -24.52 -4.17 17.63
N SER A 237 -25.42 -4.97 18.21
CA SER A 237 -26.67 -4.50 18.82
C SER A 237 -26.46 -3.85 20.19
N ALA A 238 -25.32 -4.10 20.84
CA ALA A 238 -24.99 -3.51 22.14
C ALA A 238 -24.89 -1.98 22.04
N ARG A 239 -25.57 -1.29 22.98
CA ARG A 239 -25.46 0.16 23.16
C ARG A 239 -24.12 0.50 23.79
N THR A 240 -23.50 1.57 23.32
CA THR A 240 -22.14 1.95 23.70
C THR A 240 -22.03 3.45 23.95
N SER A 241 -21.12 3.81 24.85
CA SER A 241 -20.77 5.19 25.16
C SER A 241 -19.44 5.56 24.50
N GLY A 242 -19.46 6.55 23.60
CA GLY A 242 -18.26 7.04 22.92
C GLY A 242 -18.53 7.49 21.48
N ASN A 243 -17.51 8.05 20.82
CA ASN A 243 -17.64 8.47 19.43
C ASN A 243 -17.75 7.24 18.48
N PRO A 244 -18.30 7.40 17.26
CA PRO A 244 -18.55 6.27 16.36
C PRO A 244 -17.32 5.43 16.00
N ILE A 245 -16.13 6.03 15.98
CA ILE A 245 -14.87 5.33 15.67
C ILE A 245 -14.42 4.49 16.87
N TYR A 246 -14.53 5.04 18.08
CA TYR A 246 -14.27 4.35 19.33
C TYR A 246 -15.28 3.22 19.53
N ASP A 247 -16.57 3.47 19.26
CA ASP A 247 -17.62 2.46 19.28
C ASP A 247 -17.30 1.32 18.30
N PHE A 248 -17.02 1.64 17.05
CA PHE A 248 -16.66 0.64 16.05
C PHE A 248 -15.41 -0.16 16.45
N CYS A 249 -14.36 0.51 16.92
CA CYS A 249 -13.17 -0.15 17.46
C CYS A 249 -13.48 -1.02 18.69
N GLY A 250 -14.35 -0.55 19.58
CA GLY A 250 -14.81 -1.26 20.77
C GLY A 250 -15.57 -2.52 20.39
N LYS A 251 -16.58 -2.41 19.52
CA LYS A 251 -17.35 -3.53 18.97
C LYS A 251 -16.46 -4.55 18.27
N LEU A 252 -15.50 -4.11 17.45
CA LEU A 252 -14.53 -5.03 16.83
C LEU A 252 -13.63 -5.73 17.86
N LYS A 253 -13.20 -5.03 18.93
CA LYS A 253 -12.42 -5.65 20.02
C LYS A 253 -13.26 -6.67 20.79
N THR A 254 -14.50 -6.35 21.11
CA THR A 254 -15.45 -7.24 21.79
C THR A 254 -15.76 -8.47 20.94
N LEU A 255 -16.07 -8.27 19.66
CA LEU A 255 -16.32 -9.35 18.70
C LEU A 255 -15.11 -10.27 18.59
N ARG A 256 -13.90 -9.70 18.44
CA ARG A 256 -12.65 -10.47 18.41
C ARG A 256 -12.48 -11.34 19.66
N ASN A 257 -12.78 -10.80 20.84
CA ASN A 257 -12.60 -11.51 22.10
C ASN A 257 -13.64 -12.63 22.26
N ARG A 258 -14.90 -12.40 21.88
CA ARG A 258 -15.95 -13.43 21.90
C ARG A 258 -15.70 -14.54 20.89
N ILE A 259 -15.29 -14.22 19.66
CA ILE A 259 -14.94 -15.26 18.67
C ILE A 259 -13.83 -16.17 19.21
N LYS A 260 -12.88 -15.66 20.01
CA LYS A 260 -11.81 -16.49 20.58
C LYS A 260 -12.28 -17.53 21.60
N THR A 261 -13.44 -17.33 22.24
CA THR A 261 -13.99 -18.28 23.22
C THR A 261 -14.82 -19.37 22.57
N GLU A 262 -15.15 -19.23 21.29
CA GLU A 262 -16.01 -20.16 20.57
C GLU A 262 -15.25 -21.40 20.06
N ARG A 263 -15.84 -22.59 20.25
CA ARG A 263 -15.24 -23.86 19.80
C ARG A 263 -15.12 -23.96 18.27
N TRP A 264 -16.08 -23.41 17.53
CA TRP A 264 -16.09 -23.42 16.06
C TRP A 264 -15.05 -22.46 15.45
N ALA A 265 -14.51 -21.52 16.23
CA ALA A 265 -13.46 -20.62 15.78
C ALA A 265 -12.09 -21.31 15.69
N ASN A 266 -11.89 -22.43 16.39
CA ASN A 266 -10.71 -23.27 16.25
C ASN A 266 -10.79 -24.06 14.93
N SER A 267 -9.68 -24.18 14.20
CA SER A 267 -9.66 -25.01 12.98
C SER A 267 -9.44 -26.49 13.29
N ASN A 268 -8.87 -26.81 14.45
CA ASN A 268 -8.65 -28.21 14.84
C ASN A 268 -9.98 -28.92 15.15
N SER A 269 -10.98 -28.18 15.63
CA SER A 269 -12.32 -28.71 15.88
C SER A 269 -13.08 -29.09 14.60
N ILE A 270 -12.68 -28.59 13.43
CA ILE A 270 -13.24 -29.03 12.15
C ILE A 270 -12.75 -30.44 11.83
N GLN A 271 -11.45 -30.72 12.03
CA GLN A 271 -10.90 -32.05 11.79
C GLN A 271 -11.49 -33.07 12.76
N GLU A 272 -11.52 -32.75 14.06
CA GLU A 272 -12.12 -33.62 15.08
C GLU A 272 -13.58 -33.96 14.79
N ARG A 273 -14.36 -32.99 14.27
CA ARG A 273 -15.75 -33.23 13.86
C ARG A 273 -15.88 -34.05 12.58
N LEU A 274 -14.99 -33.86 11.61
CA LEU A 274 -14.96 -34.68 10.40
C LEU A 274 -14.65 -36.14 10.76
N ASP A 275 -13.70 -36.37 11.66
CA ASP A 275 -13.34 -37.71 12.12
C ASP A 275 -14.54 -38.41 12.83
N ASP A 276 -15.28 -37.68 13.69
CA ASP A 276 -16.51 -38.16 14.34
C ASP A 276 -17.64 -38.46 13.33
N LEU A 277 -17.84 -37.59 12.34
CA LEU A 277 -18.85 -37.83 11.29
C LEU A 277 -18.50 -39.00 10.39
N HIS A 278 -17.22 -39.17 10.04
CA HIS A 278 -16.75 -40.33 9.27
C HIS A 278 -16.96 -41.63 10.05
N ALA A 279 -16.74 -41.62 11.37
CA ALA A 279 -17.05 -42.77 12.22
C ALA A 279 -18.56 -43.10 12.23
N LYS A 280 -19.43 -42.08 12.34
CA LYS A 280 -20.90 -42.25 12.27
C LYS A 280 -21.39 -42.70 10.89
N GLN A 281 -20.77 -42.19 9.83
CA GLN A 281 -21.03 -42.62 8.47
C GLN A 281 -20.74 -44.12 8.31
N MET A 282 -19.61 -44.57 8.86
CA MET A 282 -19.24 -45.99 8.83
C MET A 282 -20.22 -46.86 9.63
N ASP A 283 -20.61 -46.44 10.85
CA ASP A 283 -21.64 -47.14 11.65
C ASP A 283 -22.97 -47.28 10.89
N HIS A 284 -23.43 -46.22 10.22
CA HIS A 284 -24.67 -46.27 9.45
C HIS A 284 -24.57 -47.16 8.21
N LEU A 285 -23.43 -47.19 7.53
CA LEU A 285 -23.16 -48.09 6.42
C LEU A 285 -23.11 -49.56 6.87
N ASP A 286 -22.48 -49.84 8.01
CA ASP A 286 -22.44 -51.18 8.61
C ASP A 286 -23.84 -51.65 8.98
N ARG A 287 -24.68 -50.79 9.54
CA ARG A 287 -26.08 -51.12 9.87
C ARG A 287 -26.98 -51.28 8.65
N LEU A 288 -26.77 -50.48 7.60
CA LEU A 288 -27.46 -50.63 6.31
C LEU A 288 -27.09 -51.94 5.59
N SER A 289 -25.90 -52.49 5.85
CA SER A 289 -25.53 -53.80 5.32
C SER A 289 -26.39 -54.94 5.90
N VAL A 290 -26.94 -54.75 7.11
CA VAL A 290 -27.82 -55.69 7.81
C VAL A 290 -29.30 -55.41 7.50
N GLU A 291 -29.70 -54.14 7.37
CA GLU A 291 -31.08 -53.72 7.06
C GLU A 291 -31.15 -52.76 5.85
N PRO A 292 -31.02 -53.26 4.60
CA PRO A 292 -30.85 -52.41 3.41
C PRO A 292 -32.07 -51.52 3.08
N ASN A 293 -33.25 -51.96 3.47
CA ASN A 293 -34.53 -51.30 3.15
C ASN A 293 -35.02 -50.37 4.26
N SER A 294 -34.19 -50.00 5.24
CA SER A 294 -34.57 -49.08 6.31
C SER A 294 -34.57 -47.63 5.81
N PRO A 295 -35.74 -46.97 5.66
CA PRO A 295 -35.80 -45.57 5.24
C PRO A 295 -35.21 -44.63 6.30
N GLN A 296 -35.26 -45.00 7.58
CA GLN A 296 -34.70 -44.22 8.69
C GLN A 296 -33.16 -44.18 8.63
N LEU A 297 -32.51 -45.32 8.38
CA LEU A 297 -31.05 -45.38 8.26
C LEU A 297 -30.55 -44.65 7.01
N ASN A 298 -31.25 -44.78 5.89
CA ASN A 298 -30.94 -44.03 4.66
C ASN A 298 -31.06 -42.50 4.86
N SER A 299 -32.10 -42.05 5.58
CA SER A 299 -32.25 -40.63 5.91
C SER A 299 -31.14 -40.13 6.84
N ALA A 300 -30.74 -40.94 7.84
CA ALA A 300 -29.65 -40.61 8.74
C ALA A 300 -28.29 -40.54 8.02
N LEU A 301 -28.01 -41.49 7.11
CA LEU A 301 -26.80 -41.50 6.30
C LEU A 301 -26.72 -40.27 5.37
N ASN A 302 -27.82 -39.92 4.69
CA ASN A 302 -27.88 -38.73 3.85
C ASN A 302 -27.61 -37.44 4.65
N TYR A 303 -28.16 -37.35 5.86
CA TYR A 303 -27.91 -36.22 6.76
C TYR A 303 -26.45 -36.14 7.20
N VAL A 304 -25.82 -37.27 7.55
CA VAL A 304 -24.39 -37.32 7.90
C VAL A 304 -23.51 -36.95 6.69
N ASN A 305 -23.82 -37.46 5.49
CA ASN A 305 -23.10 -37.14 4.25
C ASN A 305 -23.17 -35.65 3.91
N GLN A 306 -24.33 -35.03 4.12
CA GLN A 306 -24.50 -33.60 3.93
C GLN A 306 -23.62 -32.80 4.90
N GLN A 307 -23.60 -33.17 6.18
CA GLN A 307 -22.72 -32.52 7.18
C GLN A 307 -21.23 -32.71 6.89
N ILE A 308 -20.82 -33.87 6.38
CA ILE A 308 -19.44 -34.12 5.93
C ILE A 308 -19.10 -33.16 4.79
N SER A 309 -19.96 -33.06 3.76
CA SER A 309 -19.76 -32.16 2.64
C SER A 309 -19.59 -30.70 3.09
N ASP A 310 -20.45 -30.24 4.00
CA ASP A 310 -20.40 -28.87 4.53
C ASP A 310 -19.10 -28.60 5.29
N LEU A 311 -18.66 -29.52 6.17
CA LEU A 311 -17.40 -29.36 6.91
C LEU A 311 -16.16 -29.49 6.02
N SER A 312 -16.18 -30.37 5.02
CA SER A 312 -15.10 -30.49 4.03
C SER A 312 -14.95 -29.19 3.22
N ASN A 313 -16.06 -28.56 2.84
CA ASN A 313 -16.05 -27.25 2.18
C ASN A 313 -15.44 -26.15 3.07
N MET A 314 -15.79 -26.13 4.37
CA MET A 314 -15.19 -25.20 5.34
C MET A 314 -13.69 -25.44 5.51
N GLN A 315 -13.27 -26.70 5.59
CA GLN A 315 -11.85 -27.08 5.69
C GLN A 315 -11.07 -26.65 4.44
N ALA A 316 -11.61 -26.90 3.25
CA ALA A 316 -11.03 -26.46 1.99
C ALA A 316 -10.87 -24.93 1.93
N SER A 317 -11.93 -24.18 2.30
CA SER A 317 -11.91 -22.71 2.39
C SER A 317 -10.78 -22.22 3.31
N TRP A 318 -10.61 -22.85 4.47
CA TRP A 318 -9.51 -22.52 5.40
C TRP A 318 -8.12 -22.78 4.81
N ILE A 319 -7.92 -23.94 4.18
CA ILE A 319 -6.63 -24.33 3.61
C ILE A 319 -6.25 -23.41 2.44
N ILE A 320 -7.22 -23.07 1.58
CA ILE A 320 -7.05 -22.12 0.47
C ILE A 320 -6.62 -20.74 0.99
N GLN A 321 -7.32 -20.23 2.01
CA GLN A 321 -7.02 -18.95 2.63
C GLN A 321 -5.58 -18.92 3.20
N ARG A 322 -5.14 -20.03 3.82
CA ARG A 322 -3.75 -20.18 4.32
C ARG A 322 -2.72 -20.26 3.19
N ALA A 323 -3.03 -20.96 2.10
CA ALA A 323 -2.14 -21.12 0.95
C ALA A 323 -2.00 -19.86 0.09
N LYS A 324 -2.93 -18.89 0.23
CA LYS A 324 -3.05 -17.70 -0.64
C LYS A 324 -3.04 -18.09 -2.13
N ALA A 325 -3.69 -19.19 -2.46
CA ALA A 325 -3.89 -19.62 -3.84
C ALA A 325 -5.23 -19.05 -4.33
N SER A 326 -5.23 -18.40 -5.49
CA SER A 326 -6.47 -18.14 -6.23
C SER A 326 -6.70 -19.32 -7.14
N TRP A 327 -7.91 -19.87 -7.11
CA TRP A 327 -8.33 -21.05 -7.87
C TRP A 327 -8.00 -20.87 -9.36
N LEU A 328 -7.33 -21.86 -9.97
CA LEU A 328 -7.42 -22.11 -11.40
C LEU A 328 -8.73 -22.86 -11.61
N SER A 329 -9.49 -22.44 -12.61
CA SER A 329 -10.93 -22.64 -12.77
C SER A 329 -11.42 -24.08 -13.01
N GLN A 330 -10.63 -25.11 -12.70
CA GLN A 330 -11.09 -26.49 -12.66
C GLN A 330 -10.51 -27.18 -11.43
N GLY A 331 -11.41 -27.75 -10.64
CA GLY A 331 -11.14 -28.34 -9.36
C GLY A 331 -10.07 -29.42 -9.45
N GLU A 332 -8.99 -29.22 -8.72
CA GLU A 332 -8.20 -30.32 -8.20
C GLU A 332 -8.15 -30.18 -6.68
N ASP A 333 -8.63 -31.22 -6.00
CA ASP A 333 -8.59 -31.44 -4.55
C ASP A 333 -7.16 -31.75 -4.06
N ASN A 334 -6.15 -31.13 -4.66
CA ASN A 334 -4.77 -31.41 -4.28
C ASN A 334 -4.38 -30.61 -3.03
N LEU A 335 -5.00 -30.98 -1.90
CA LEU A 335 -4.67 -30.48 -0.58
C LEU A 335 -3.16 -30.59 -0.32
N LYS A 336 -2.49 -31.64 -0.84
CA LYS A 336 -1.03 -31.82 -0.72
C LYS A 336 -0.26 -30.64 -1.36
N PHE A 337 -0.65 -30.19 -2.55
CA PHE A 337 -0.06 -29.00 -3.18
C PHE A 337 -0.26 -27.73 -2.34
N LEU A 338 -1.46 -27.53 -1.79
CA LEU A 338 -1.75 -26.36 -0.94
C LEU A 338 -0.95 -26.40 0.37
N TYR A 339 -0.84 -27.56 1.01
CA TYR A 339 0.01 -27.75 2.19
C TYR A 339 1.49 -27.53 1.88
N ALA A 340 2.00 -28.07 0.77
CA ALA A 340 3.37 -27.82 0.31
C ALA A 340 3.62 -26.32 0.12
N ARG A 341 2.71 -25.60 -0.54
CA ARG A 341 2.78 -24.14 -0.74
C ARG A 341 2.74 -23.35 0.57
N ILE A 342 1.92 -23.77 1.54
CA ILE A 342 1.90 -23.18 2.89
C ILE A 342 3.27 -23.37 3.56
N LYS A 343 3.83 -24.59 3.52
CA LYS A 343 5.13 -24.92 4.12
C LYS A 343 6.27 -24.12 3.48
N THR A 344 6.36 -24.06 2.15
CA THR A 344 7.35 -23.23 1.44
C THR A 344 7.23 -21.76 1.83
N ARG A 345 6.01 -21.24 1.98
CA ARG A 345 5.78 -19.86 2.39
C ARG A 345 6.17 -19.59 3.85
N MET A 346 5.92 -20.54 4.75
CA MET A 346 6.34 -20.43 6.16
C MET A 346 7.87 -20.45 6.25
N ALA A 347 8.52 -21.35 5.50
CA ALA A 347 9.97 -21.42 5.37
C ALA A 347 10.59 -20.11 4.84
N LEU A 348 10.03 -19.55 3.75
CA LEU A 348 10.49 -18.27 3.17
C LEU A 348 10.25 -17.06 4.09
N ARG A 349 9.20 -17.08 4.91
CA ARG A 349 8.93 -16.02 5.89
C ARG A 349 9.97 -16.02 7.01
N ASN A 350 10.38 -17.20 7.46
CA ASN A 350 11.40 -17.36 8.49
C ASN A 350 12.80 -17.01 7.95
N SER A 351 13.08 -17.26 6.66
CA SER A 351 14.34 -16.82 6.03
C SER A 351 14.39 -15.32 5.76
N ALA A 352 13.29 -14.70 5.32
CA ALA A 352 13.21 -13.26 5.09
C ALA A 352 13.41 -12.43 6.39
N LEU A 353 13.02 -12.99 7.54
CA LEU A 353 13.28 -12.41 8.86
C LEU A 353 14.77 -12.41 9.25
N ASN A 354 15.58 -13.24 8.59
CA ASN A 354 17.01 -13.41 8.86
C ASN A 354 17.90 -12.87 7.72
N LEU A 355 17.29 -12.21 6.72
CA LEU A 355 17.93 -11.72 5.49
C LEU A 355 18.19 -10.20 5.50
N SER A 356 17.72 -9.49 6.54
CA SER A 356 18.20 -8.13 6.77
C SER A 356 19.64 -8.21 7.23
N THR A 357 20.53 -7.49 6.55
CA THR A 357 21.94 -7.20 6.87
C THR A 357 22.16 -6.51 8.22
N SER A 358 21.29 -6.75 9.19
CA SER A 358 21.44 -6.37 10.58
C SER A 358 22.42 -7.36 11.21
N LEU A 359 23.44 -6.84 11.88
CA LEU A 359 24.34 -7.57 12.77
C LEU A 359 23.62 -8.26 13.94
N SER A 360 22.29 -8.22 13.98
CA SER A 360 21.50 -8.66 15.11
C SER A 360 20.49 -9.78 14.76
N PRO A 361 20.48 -10.87 15.53
CA PRO A 361 19.59 -12.02 15.33
C PRO A 361 18.13 -11.76 15.78
N LEU A 362 17.78 -10.54 16.19
CA LEU A 362 16.48 -10.23 16.81
C LEU A 362 15.51 -9.55 15.82
N ARG A 363 14.35 -10.19 15.63
CA ARG A 363 13.22 -9.76 14.77
C ARG A 363 12.76 -8.31 14.97
N ALA A 364 12.88 -7.77 16.19
CA ALA A 364 12.46 -6.40 16.48
C ALA A 364 13.35 -5.36 15.77
N GLU A 365 14.65 -5.64 15.66
CA GLU A 365 15.63 -4.76 15.04
C GLU A 365 15.55 -4.82 13.51
N ALA A 366 15.37 -6.01 12.93
CA ALA A 366 15.12 -6.18 11.50
C ALA A 366 13.87 -5.39 11.02
N VAL A 367 12.81 -5.33 11.83
CA VAL A 367 11.61 -4.53 11.54
C VAL A 367 11.91 -3.04 11.62
N LYS A 368 12.69 -2.61 12.61
CA LYS A 368 13.13 -1.21 12.76
C LYS A 368 13.96 -0.76 11.56
N ASP A 369 14.89 -1.58 11.10
CA ASP A 369 15.75 -1.30 9.95
C ASP A 369 14.94 -1.23 8.64
N LEU A 370 13.97 -2.11 8.46
CA LEU A 370 13.03 -2.07 7.32
C LEU A 370 12.18 -0.80 7.30
N VAL A 371 11.67 -0.40 8.47
CA VAL A 371 10.91 0.85 8.62
C VAL A 371 11.81 2.05 8.32
N GLN A 372 13.02 2.08 8.87
CA GLN A 372 14.00 3.15 8.64
C GLN A 372 14.40 3.26 7.16
N HIS A 373 14.60 2.13 6.49
CA HIS A 373 14.90 2.10 5.05
C HIS A 373 13.79 2.76 4.23
N PHE A 374 12.53 2.37 4.45
CA PHE A 374 11.41 2.95 3.72
C PHE A 374 11.09 4.39 4.13
N GLN A 375 11.35 4.77 5.39
CA GLN A 375 11.33 6.17 5.80
C GLN A 375 12.36 6.98 5.01
N ASN A 376 13.59 6.49 4.86
CA ASN A 376 14.64 7.16 4.10
C ASN A 376 14.35 7.17 2.58
N LEU A 377 13.63 6.18 2.06
CA LEU A 377 13.29 6.07 0.63
C LEU A 377 12.13 6.98 0.22
N TYR A 378 11.12 7.12 1.09
CA TYR A 378 9.87 7.84 0.78
C TYR A 378 9.76 9.20 1.45
N ASN A 379 10.56 9.48 2.47
CA ASN A 379 10.65 10.80 3.09
C ASN A 379 11.97 11.47 2.70
N PRO A 380 11.98 12.78 2.43
CA PRO A 380 13.23 13.52 2.26
C PRO A 380 14.06 13.43 3.56
N THR A 381 15.39 13.44 3.43
CA THR A 381 16.30 13.54 4.56
C THR A 381 15.90 14.75 5.40
N PRO A 382 15.64 14.60 6.72
CA PRO A 382 15.49 15.76 7.59
C PRO A 382 16.75 16.64 7.47
N PRO A 383 16.64 17.97 7.47
CA PRO A 383 17.80 18.84 7.50
C PRO A 383 18.71 18.46 8.68
N SER A 384 20.02 18.54 8.48
CA SER A 384 21.04 18.11 9.44
C SER A 384 21.12 18.94 10.73
N CYS A 385 20.29 19.98 10.89
CA CYS A 385 20.23 20.79 12.11
C CYS A 385 18.92 20.51 12.88
N LEU A 386 19.00 19.60 13.85
CA LEU A 386 17.94 19.40 14.86
C LEU A 386 18.31 20.03 16.21
N ASN A 387 19.31 20.92 16.25
CA ASN A 387 19.64 21.68 17.45
C ASN A 387 19.18 23.13 17.27
N MET A 388 18.01 23.48 17.84
CA MET A 388 17.46 24.84 17.80
C MET A 388 18.18 25.80 18.76
N GLU A 389 19.18 25.34 19.51
CA GLU A 389 19.92 26.18 20.47
C GLU A 389 21.13 26.91 19.86
N VAL A 390 21.47 26.67 18.59
CA VAL A 390 22.60 27.35 17.91
C VAL A 390 22.15 27.88 16.56
N PHE A 391 21.78 29.15 16.51
CA PHE A 391 21.66 29.89 15.25
C PHE A 391 23.06 30.03 14.62
N PRO A 392 23.27 29.69 13.34
CA PRO A 392 24.49 30.09 12.66
C PRO A 392 24.46 31.61 12.50
N ILE A 393 25.49 32.29 13.02
CA ILE A 393 25.73 33.72 12.73
C ILE A 393 25.81 33.83 11.21
N GLY A 394 24.85 34.53 10.61
CA GLY A 394 24.75 34.66 9.16
C GLY A 394 26.00 35.27 8.54
N ASN A 395 26.27 34.93 7.29
CA ASN A 395 27.38 35.52 6.54
C ASN A 395 27.12 37.02 6.35
N THR A 396 28.00 37.87 6.88
CA THR A 396 28.09 39.28 6.48
C THR A 396 28.46 39.36 5.00
N ILE A 397 27.88 40.33 4.29
CA ILE A 397 28.22 40.58 2.88
C ILE A 397 29.72 40.86 2.81
N PRO A 398 30.51 40.04 2.08
CA PRO A 398 31.94 40.24 1.97
C PRO A 398 32.24 41.64 1.41
N PRO A 399 33.25 42.35 1.92
CA PRO A 399 33.62 43.70 1.45
C PRO A 399 33.88 43.79 -0.06
N THR A 400 34.16 42.65 -0.70
CA THR A 400 34.38 42.50 -2.14
C THR A 400 33.11 42.67 -2.97
N ILE A 401 31.91 42.46 -2.41
CA ILE A 401 30.64 42.54 -3.14
C ILE A 401 29.99 43.92 -3.00
N THR A 402 30.43 44.71 -2.02
CA THR A 402 29.88 46.05 -1.73
C THR A 402 30.06 47.02 -2.89
N ALA A 403 31.17 46.91 -3.64
CA ALA A 403 31.42 47.75 -4.81
C ALA A 403 30.46 47.47 -5.98
N SER A 404 30.16 46.18 -6.24
CA SER A 404 29.20 45.75 -7.28
C SER A 404 27.76 46.16 -6.96
N LEU A 405 27.41 46.27 -5.68
CA LEU A 405 26.09 46.75 -5.23
C LEU A 405 25.91 48.28 -5.34
N THR A 406 26.98 49.00 -5.68
CA THR A 406 27.00 50.46 -5.89
C THR A 406 27.30 50.85 -7.33
N GLU A 407 27.40 49.89 -8.26
CA GLU A 407 27.60 50.17 -9.68
C GLU A 407 26.31 50.69 -10.36
N ASP A 408 26.48 51.45 -11.44
CA ASP A 408 25.38 52.01 -12.21
C ASP A 408 24.55 50.90 -12.88
N VAL A 409 23.22 51.02 -12.75
CA VAL A 409 22.26 50.03 -13.26
C VAL A 409 22.33 49.94 -14.79
N THR A 410 22.56 48.73 -15.31
CA THR A 410 22.67 48.49 -16.75
C THR A 410 21.30 48.39 -17.45
N GLU A 411 21.22 48.69 -18.75
CA GLU A 411 20.00 48.47 -19.55
C GLU A 411 19.50 47.02 -19.49
N SER A 412 20.40 46.05 -19.31
CA SER A 412 20.06 44.63 -19.16
C SER A 412 19.33 44.36 -17.84
N GLU A 413 19.76 44.99 -16.74
CA GLU A 413 19.10 44.89 -15.44
C GLU A 413 17.74 45.57 -15.44
N ILE A 414 17.61 46.72 -16.10
CA ILE A 414 16.33 47.40 -16.30
C ILE A 414 15.37 46.51 -17.09
N ARG A 415 15.82 45.90 -18.19
CA ARG A 415 14.99 45.00 -19.01
C ARG A 415 14.55 43.76 -18.24
N ASN A 416 15.46 43.17 -17.44
CA ASN A 416 15.15 42.03 -16.58
C ASN A 416 14.20 42.40 -15.43
N ALA A 417 14.36 43.59 -14.84
CA ALA A 417 13.48 44.12 -13.81
C ALA A 417 12.07 44.41 -14.36
N ILE A 418 11.94 44.96 -15.57
CA ILE A 418 10.65 45.23 -16.23
C ILE A 418 9.93 43.91 -16.58
N PHE A 419 10.64 42.93 -17.14
CA PHE A 419 10.09 41.60 -17.43
C PHE A 419 9.63 40.88 -16.15
N SER A 420 10.46 40.94 -15.10
CA SER A 420 10.16 40.44 -13.76
C SER A 420 8.95 41.12 -13.14
N ALA A 421 8.87 42.46 -13.18
CA ALA A 421 7.77 43.22 -12.60
C ALA A 421 6.44 42.98 -13.32
N SER A 422 6.47 42.73 -14.64
CA SER A 422 5.27 42.51 -15.44
C SER A 422 4.74 41.08 -15.36
N SER A 423 5.63 40.08 -15.26
CA SER A 423 5.25 38.66 -15.30
C SER A 423 5.33 37.95 -13.95
N GLY A 424 6.02 38.52 -12.95
CA GLY A 424 6.40 37.85 -11.72
C GLY A 424 7.39 36.68 -11.93
N LEU A 425 7.97 36.54 -13.12
CA LEU A 425 8.85 35.45 -13.50
C LEU A 425 10.25 35.96 -13.87
N HIS A 426 11.27 35.31 -13.33
CA HIS A 426 12.67 35.55 -13.69
C HIS A 426 13.13 34.51 -14.71
N ILE A 427 13.81 34.94 -15.78
CA ILE A 427 14.40 34.03 -16.76
C ILE A 427 15.60 33.33 -16.10
N ASN A 428 15.52 32.01 -16.01
CA ASN A 428 16.67 31.19 -15.62
C ASN A 428 17.42 30.78 -16.89
N PHE A 429 18.51 31.47 -17.21
CA PHE A 429 19.29 31.23 -18.43
C PHE A 429 19.86 29.80 -18.49
N ASP A 430 20.17 29.18 -17.35
CA ASP A 430 20.65 27.79 -17.29
C ASP A 430 19.57 26.75 -17.67
N LYS A 431 18.30 27.08 -17.44
CA LYS A 431 17.13 26.21 -17.73
C LYS A 431 16.38 26.61 -19.00
N SER A 432 16.74 27.72 -19.62
CA SER A 432 16.09 28.24 -20.82
C SER A 432 16.78 27.68 -22.08
N SER A 433 16.00 27.30 -23.07
CA SER A 433 16.51 26.78 -24.35
C SER A 433 15.46 26.99 -25.43
N LEU A 434 15.88 27.41 -26.63
CA LEU A 434 15.00 27.47 -27.80
C LEU A 434 15.00 26.13 -28.54
N LEU A 435 13.95 25.87 -29.32
CA LEU A 435 13.83 24.72 -30.21
C LEU A 435 13.89 25.18 -31.66
N ASP A 436 14.82 24.63 -32.43
CA ASP A 436 15.00 24.97 -33.84
C ASP A 436 13.86 24.41 -34.71
N SER A 437 13.29 25.28 -35.55
CA SER A 437 12.40 24.94 -36.65
C SER A 437 13.15 25.19 -37.97
N LYS A 438 13.09 24.23 -38.91
CA LYS A 438 13.76 24.26 -40.23
C LYS A 438 13.53 25.55 -41.05
N SER A 439 12.57 26.38 -40.67
CA SER A 439 12.18 27.62 -41.33
C SER A 439 12.97 28.85 -40.89
N ILE A 440 13.80 28.77 -39.85
CA ILE A 440 14.52 29.94 -39.30
C ILE A 440 15.97 29.92 -39.77
N GLN A 441 16.34 30.87 -40.63
CA GLN A 441 17.70 30.94 -41.22
C GLN A 441 18.75 31.56 -40.26
N ASN A 442 18.34 32.32 -39.25
CA ASN A 442 19.24 33.09 -38.37
C ASN A 442 19.16 32.65 -36.90
N ILE A 443 18.99 31.35 -36.63
CA ILE A 443 18.78 30.84 -35.26
C ILE A 443 19.97 31.19 -34.35
N GLU A 444 21.21 31.08 -34.83
CA GLU A 444 22.44 31.36 -34.07
C GLU A 444 22.54 32.83 -33.61
N ASP A 445 22.10 33.78 -34.43
CA ASP A 445 22.10 35.20 -34.06
C ASP A 445 21.04 35.49 -33.00
N ILE A 446 19.91 34.77 -33.01
CA ILE A 446 18.87 34.84 -31.98
C ILE A 446 19.41 34.28 -30.65
N TYR A 447 20.14 33.17 -30.68
CA TYR A 447 20.78 32.61 -29.47
C TYR A 447 21.80 33.59 -28.87
N ARG A 448 22.63 34.22 -29.71
CA ARG A 448 23.59 35.26 -29.26
C ARG A 448 22.88 36.48 -28.68
N ALA A 449 21.81 36.97 -29.32
CA ALA A 449 21.07 38.13 -28.84
C ALA A 449 20.34 37.90 -27.50
N LEU A 450 19.92 36.66 -27.24
CA LEU A 450 19.20 36.28 -26.01
C LEU A 450 20.13 35.75 -24.90
N ASN A 451 21.44 35.72 -25.14
CA ASN A 451 22.44 35.16 -24.23
C ASN A 451 22.12 33.71 -23.78
N LEU A 452 21.58 32.91 -24.70
CA LEU A 452 21.28 31.49 -24.49
C LEU A 452 22.40 30.65 -25.14
N GLY A 453 22.81 29.56 -24.51
CA GLY A 453 23.83 28.64 -25.05
C GLY A 453 23.41 27.97 -26.37
N ASN A 454 24.27 27.13 -26.95
CA ASN A 454 24.08 26.52 -28.29
C ASN A 454 22.71 25.86 -28.53
N PRO A 455 22.22 25.83 -29.79
CA PRO A 455 20.95 25.21 -30.14
C PRO A 455 20.88 23.73 -29.79
N LYS A 456 19.76 23.33 -29.17
CA LYS A 456 19.48 21.95 -28.78
C LYS A 456 18.41 21.35 -29.70
N ALA A 457 18.67 20.14 -30.19
CA ALA A 457 17.70 19.39 -31.00
C ALA A 457 16.53 18.81 -30.19
N VAL A 458 16.73 18.59 -28.88
CA VAL A 458 15.74 18.08 -27.92
C VAL A 458 15.93 18.83 -26.61
N ILE A 459 14.84 19.28 -25.99
CA ILE A 459 14.84 19.87 -24.65
C ILE A 459 14.04 18.99 -23.70
N THR A 460 14.40 18.95 -22.42
CA THR A 460 13.66 18.20 -21.40
C THR A 460 12.79 19.16 -20.61
N TYR A 461 11.47 18.98 -20.66
CA TYR A 461 10.51 19.75 -19.87
C TYR A 461 9.76 18.83 -18.92
N LEU A 462 9.88 19.08 -17.61
CA LEU A 462 9.29 18.26 -16.54
C LEU A 462 9.59 16.75 -16.70
N GLY A 463 10.79 16.43 -17.18
CA GLY A 463 11.22 15.04 -17.41
C GLY A 463 10.70 14.40 -18.70
N ILE A 464 10.00 15.14 -19.57
CA ILE A 464 9.56 14.69 -20.89
C ILE A 464 10.45 15.34 -21.98
N PRO A 465 11.02 14.57 -22.91
CA PRO A 465 11.77 15.13 -24.03
C PRO A 465 10.79 15.76 -25.05
N ILE A 466 11.02 17.03 -25.39
CA ILE A 466 10.31 17.80 -26.40
C ILE A 466 11.27 18.09 -27.55
N ALA A 467 10.82 17.85 -28.78
CA ALA A 467 11.61 18.07 -29.99
C ALA A 467 10.71 18.53 -31.13
N SER A 468 11.27 19.30 -32.07
CA SER A 468 10.61 19.67 -33.33
C SER A 468 10.49 18.49 -34.32
N LYS A 469 11.20 17.38 -34.03
CA LYS A 469 11.23 16.14 -34.81
C LYS A 469 10.69 14.97 -33.98
N ARG A 470 10.39 13.86 -34.64
CA ARG A 470 9.97 12.62 -33.97
C ARG A 470 11.07 12.09 -33.05
N LEU A 471 10.73 11.86 -31.79
CA LEU A 471 11.62 11.27 -30.78
C LEU A 471 12.13 9.89 -31.21
N LYS A 472 13.41 9.62 -30.96
CA LYS A 472 14.14 8.39 -31.25
C LYS A 472 14.25 7.51 -30.01
N LEU A 473 14.78 6.29 -30.17
CA LEU A 473 14.96 5.34 -29.06
C LEU A 473 15.81 5.90 -27.92
N ALA A 474 16.87 6.65 -28.24
CA ALA A 474 17.75 7.27 -27.25
C ALA A 474 17.00 8.22 -26.30
N ASP A 475 16.00 8.95 -26.81
CA ASP A 475 15.23 9.92 -26.03
C ASP A 475 14.31 9.24 -25.00
N PHE A 476 13.94 7.97 -25.22
CA PHE A 476 13.15 7.17 -24.29
C PHE A 476 14.00 6.34 -23.30
N HIS A 477 15.33 6.35 -23.43
CA HIS A 477 16.22 5.62 -22.52
C HIS A 477 16.02 6.01 -21.04
N PRO A 478 15.88 7.30 -20.67
CA PRO A 478 15.65 7.68 -19.27
C PRO A 478 14.36 7.10 -18.68
N LEU A 479 13.28 7.01 -19.48
CA LEU A 479 12.05 6.34 -19.08
C LEU A 479 12.28 4.84 -18.87
N MET A 480 12.95 4.20 -19.82
CA MET A 480 13.23 2.77 -19.79
C MET A 480 14.08 2.39 -18.58
N GLU A 481 15.11 3.17 -18.26
CA GLU A 481 15.94 2.99 -17.07
C GLU A 481 15.15 3.21 -15.78
N ASN A 482 14.34 4.27 -15.71
CA ASN A 482 13.52 4.54 -14.53
C ASN A 482 12.52 3.40 -14.25
N ILE A 483 11.85 2.91 -15.30
CA ILE A 483 10.96 1.74 -15.21
C ILE A 483 11.74 0.50 -14.77
N THR A 484 12.91 0.25 -15.36
CA THR A 484 13.74 -0.90 -15.01
C THR A 484 14.15 -0.81 -13.55
N ARG A 485 14.66 0.33 -13.09
CA ARG A 485 15.08 0.58 -11.71
C ARG A 485 13.95 0.38 -10.70
N LYS A 486 12.74 0.84 -11.01
CA LYS A 486 11.54 0.65 -10.16
C LYS A 486 11.08 -0.81 -10.08
N LEU A 487 11.34 -1.61 -11.13
CA LEU A 487 10.93 -3.01 -11.21
C LEU A 487 12.06 -3.99 -10.85
N SER A 488 13.32 -3.54 -10.82
CA SER A 488 14.50 -4.29 -10.40
C SER A 488 14.84 -4.08 -8.94
N GLY A 489 15.37 -5.09 -8.26
CA GLY A 489 15.93 -4.98 -6.91
C GLY A 489 15.30 -5.93 -5.89
N TRP A 490 15.85 -5.96 -4.67
CA TRP A 490 15.43 -6.85 -3.59
C TRP A 490 13.95 -6.69 -3.19
N ASN A 491 13.39 -5.48 -3.35
CA ASN A 491 11.98 -5.18 -3.14
C ASN A 491 11.04 -6.03 -4.01
N ALA A 492 11.44 -6.37 -5.24
CA ALA A 492 10.63 -7.18 -6.15
C ALA A 492 10.49 -8.64 -5.67
N ASN A 493 11.53 -9.17 -5.00
CA ASN A 493 11.54 -10.51 -4.40
C ASN A 493 10.73 -10.58 -3.08
N LEU A 494 10.60 -9.45 -2.36
CA LEU A 494 9.80 -9.38 -1.14
C LEU A 494 8.30 -9.17 -1.40
N LEU A 495 7.93 -8.62 -2.55
CA LEU A 495 6.53 -8.43 -2.92
C LEU A 495 5.89 -9.76 -3.32
N SER A 496 4.78 -10.09 -2.66
CA SER A 496 3.90 -11.18 -3.10
C SER A 496 3.36 -10.93 -4.51
N PHE A 497 2.89 -11.96 -5.22
CA PHE A 497 2.27 -11.82 -6.54
C PHE A 497 1.18 -10.73 -6.58
N ALA A 498 0.32 -10.67 -5.56
CA ALA A 498 -0.70 -9.62 -5.42
C ALA A 498 -0.09 -8.22 -5.20
N GLY A 499 1.01 -8.13 -4.44
CA GLY A 499 1.76 -6.88 -4.24
C GLY A 499 2.39 -6.38 -5.54
N ARG A 500 2.98 -7.29 -6.34
CA ARG A 500 3.53 -6.96 -7.67
C ARG A 500 2.45 -6.52 -8.65
N LEU A 501 1.30 -7.21 -8.65
CA LEU A 501 0.14 -6.82 -9.44
C LEU A 501 -0.34 -5.40 -9.09
N GLN A 502 -0.45 -5.10 -7.80
CA GLN A 502 -0.84 -3.77 -7.31
C GLN A 502 0.18 -2.69 -7.70
N PHE A 503 1.48 -2.99 -7.59
CA PHE A 503 2.54 -2.07 -7.98
C PHE A 503 2.49 -1.72 -9.47
N LEU A 504 2.26 -2.71 -10.34
CA LEU A 504 2.04 -2.47 -11.77
C LEU A 504 0.78 -1.64 -12.02
N LYS A 505 -0.31 -1.97 -11.31
CA LYS A 505 -1.62 -1.34 -11.51
C LYS A 505 -1.65 0.13 -11.13
N TYR A 506 -0.99 0.53 -10.05
CA TYR A 506 -1.07 1.90 -9.53
C TYR A 506 0.20 2.71 -9.80
N THR A 507 1.38 2.18 -9.45
CA THR A 507 2.64 2.94 -9.54
C THR A 507 3.15 3.03 -10.97
N MET A 508 3.18 1.90 -11.69
CA MET A 508 3.71 1.87 -13.06
C MET A 508 2.77 2.49 -14.06
N THR A 509 1.48 2.22 -13.93
CA THR A 509 0.45 2.81 -14.80
C THR A 509 0.49 4.34 -14.74
N ASN A 510 0.65 4.93 -13.55
CA ASN A 510 0.80 6.38 -13.40
C ASN A 510 2.05 6.93 -14.10
N SER A 511 3.18 6.23 -13.97
CA SER A 511 4.44 6.65 -14.61
C SER A 511 4.33 6.65 -16.14
N ILE A 512 3.64 5.67 -16.72
CA ILE A 512 3.43 5.57 -18.18
C ILE A 512 2.40 6.58 -18.67
N ALA A 513 1.32 6.76 -17.91
CA ALA A 513 0.28 7.72 -18.22
C ALA A 513 0.79 9.16 -18.29
N TYR A 514 1.77 9.53 -17.46
CA TYR A 514 2.42 10.83 -17.52
C TYR A 514 3.10 11.06 -18.88
N TRP A 515 3.82 10.05 -19.38
CA TRP A 515 4.52 10.15 -20.66
C TRP A 515 3.60 10.11 -21.89
N ILE A 516 2.48 9.37 -21.83
CA ILE A 516 1.45 9.35 -22.89
C ILE A 516 0.89 10.76 -23.14
N ARG A 517 0.78 11.57 -22.10
CA ARG A 517 0.25 12.94 -22.21
C ARG A 517 1.18 13.88 -22.96
N GLY A 518 2.49 13.78 -22.71
CA GLY A 518 3.49 14.69 -23.30
C GLY A 518 4.18 14.18 -24.56
N SER A 519 4.03 12.89 -24.92
CA SER A 519 4.76 12.32 -26.06
C SER A 519 4.01 11.18 -26.76
N ILE A 520 4.17 11.09 -28.08
CA ILE A 520 3.63 9.96 -28.86
C ILE A 520 4.47 8.72 -28.56
N MET A 521 3.87 7.74 -27.87
CA MET A 521 4.56 6.52 -27.51
C MET A 521 4.90 5.64 -28.72
N PRO A 522 6.18 5.27 -28.92
CA PRO A 522 6.58 4.44 -30.05
C PRO A 522 6.36 2.94 -29.77
N LYS A 523 6.10 2.16 -30.83
CA LYS A 523 5.84 0.71 -30.74
C LYS A 523 6.97 -0.10 -30.09
N PHE A 524 8.23 0.35 -30.17
CA PHE A 524 9.34 -0.34 -29.51
C PHE A 524 9.20 -0.30 -27.97
N PHE A 525 8.66 0.80 -27.43
CA PHE A 525 8.43 0.94 -25.99
C PHE A 525 7.36 -0.05 -25.50
N PHE A 526 6.35 -0.34 -26.33
CA PHE A 526 5.31 -1.32 -25.99
C PHE A 526 5.92 -2.72 -25.79
N LYS A 527 6.81 -3.12 -26.70
CA LYS A 527 7.52 -4.40 -26.62
C LYS A 527 8.42 -4.45 -25.38
N PHE A 528 9.13 -3.37 -25.08
CA PHE A 528 9.98 -3.25 -23.90
C PHE A 528 9.18 -3.38 -22.59
N PHE A 529 8.13 -2.56 -22.43
CA PHE A 529 7.33 -2.56 -21.20
C PHE A 529 6.65 -3.90 -20.97
N ARG A 530 6.04 -4.48 -22.00
CA ARG A 530 5.44 -5.83 -21.96
C ARG A 530 6.43 -6.87 -21.44
N LYS A 531 7.67 -6.84 -21.93
CA LYS A 531 8.73 -7.81 -21.55
C LYS A 531 9.14 -7.66 -20.09
N ILE A 532 9.36 -6.43 -19.60
CA ILE A 532 9.81 -6.20 -18.23
C ILE A 532 8.67 -6.41 -17.22
N ALA A 533 7.46 -5.90 -17.52
CA ALA A 533 6.31 -6.03 -16.64
C ALA A 533 5.86 -7.50 -16.49
N SER A 534 5.93 -8.31 -17.56
CA SER A 534 5.63 -9.75 -17.47
C SER A 534 6.64 -10.48 -16.58
N LYS A 535 7.94 -10.21 -16.75
CA LYS A 535 8.99 -10.79 -15.91
C LYS A 535 8.83 -10.42 -14.45
N PHE A 536 8.60 -9.13 -14.16
CA PHE A 536 8.36 -8.66 -12.81
C PHE A 536 7.16 -9.35 -12.17
N LEU A 537 6.00 -9.38 -12.85
CA LEU A 537 4.78 -9.94 -12.29
C LEU A 537 4.92 -11.42 -11.93
N PHE A 538 5.41 -12.23 -12.88
CA PHE A 538 5.47 -13.68 -12.73
C PHE A 538 6.68 -14.16 -11.93
N PHE A 539 7.86 -13.54 -12.10
CA PHE A 539 9.11 -14.06 -11.58
C PHE A 539 9.74 -13.21 -10.48
N GLY A 540 9.26 -11.98 -10.24
CA GLY A 540 9.83 -11.09 -9.22
C GLY A 540 11.23 -10.55 -9.57
N ASP A 541 11.73 -10.84 -10.78
CA ASP A 541 13.03 -10.40 -11.25
C ASP A 541 12.99 -10.13 -12.76
N VAL A 542 13.38 -8.91 -13.13
CA VAL A 542 13.37 -8.39 -14.51
C VAL A 542 14.64 -8.74 -15.28
N LEU A 543 15.73 -9.07 -14.58
CA LEU A 543 17.04 -9.41 -15.13
C LEU A 543 17.15 -10.90 -15.50
N MET A 544 16.26 -11.77 -14.98
CA MET A 544 16.24 -13.19 -15.34
C MET A 544 16.15 -13.45 -16.85
N GLY A 545 16.75 -14.56 -17.29
CA GLY A 545 16.64 -15.09 -18.66
C GLY A 545 15.21 -15.47 -19.09
N LYS A 546 15.06 -16.03 -20.30
CA LYS A 546 13.76 -16.46 -20.82
C LYS A 546 13.18 -17.58 -19.94
N LYS A 547 12.01 -17.34 -19.34
CA LYS A 547 11.18 -18.34 -18.66
C LYS A 547 9.78 -18.37 -19.29
N LEU A 548 9.14 -19.53 -19.28
CA LEU A 548 7.81 -19.69 -19.86
C LEU A 548 6.77 -18.93 -19.00
N HIS A 549 5.98 -18.06 -19.62
CA HIS A 549 4.82 -17.46 -18.98
C HIS A 549 3.62 -18.39 -19.15
N MET A 550 2.96 -18.79 -18.07
CA MET A 550 1.76 -19.64 -18.15
C MET A 550 0.55 -18.90 -18.75
N VAL A 551 0.57 -17.57 -18.75
CA VAL A 551 -0.49 -16.73 -19.30
C VAL A 551 0.11 -15.65 -20.20
N ALA A 552 -0.43 -15.51 -21.41
CA ALA A 552 -0.01 -14.46 -22.34
C ALA A 552 -0.26 -13.07 -21.74
N TRP A 553 0.65 -12.13 -21.96
CA TRP A 553 0.51 -10.76 -21.42
C TRP A 553 -0.78 -10.07 -21.87
N ASP A 554 -1.21 -10.31 -23.10
CA ASP A 554 -2.46 -9.75 -23.62
C ASP A 554 -3.67 -10.30 -22.86
N THR A 555 -3.63 -11.55 -22.41
CA THR A 555 -4.63 -12.16 -21.52
C THR A 555 -4.53 -11.58 -20.10
N VAL A 556 -3.33 -11.34 -19.58
CA VAL A 556 -3.12 -10.68 -18.29
C VAL A 556 -3.74 -9.27 -18.26
N CYS A 557 -3.58 -8.52 -19.34
CA CYS A 557 -4.18 -7.19 -19.50
C CYS A 557 -5.70 -7.20 -19.70
N LYS A 558 -6.32 -8.38 -19.86
CA LYS A 558 -7.78 -8.46 -19.89
C LYS A 558 -8.37 -8.14 -18.50
N PRO A 559 -9.63 -7.71 -18.47
CA PRO A 559 -10.45 -7.67 -17.28
C PRO A 559 -10.47 -8.95 -16.45
N LYS A 560 -10.69 -8.80 -15.15
CA LYS A 560 -10.92 -9.95 -14.26
C LYS A 560 -12.14 -10.76 -14.66
N CYS A 561 -13.22 -10.09 -15.09
CA CYS A 561 -14.42 -10.75 -15.61
C CYS A 561 -14.21 -11.48 -16.95
N LYS A 562 -13.05 -11.32 -17.59
CA LYS A 562 -12.67 -11.97 -18.85
C LYS A 562 -11.45 -12.88 -18.68
N GLY A 563 -11.21 -13.33 -17.46
CA GLY A 563 -10.12 -14.26 -17.11
C GLY A 563 -8.73 -13.61 -17.07
N GLY A 564 -8.62 -12.28 -17.16
CA GLY A 564 -7.38 -11.54 -16.98
C GLY A 564 -7.17 -11.03 -15.55
N LEU A 565 -6.16 -10.18 -15.34
CA LEU A 565 -5.79 -9.68 -14.02
C LEU A 565 -6.18 -8.20 -13.80
N GLY A 566 -6.77 -7.54 -14.80
CA GLY A 566 -7.19 -6.13 -14.72
C GLY A 566 -6.03 -5.14 -14.75
N LEU A 567 -4.96 -5.44 -15.50
CA LEU A 567 -3.87 -4.53 -15.80
C LEU A 567 -4.12 -3.79 -17.12
N HIS A 568 -3.83 -2.48 -17.16
CA HIS A 568 -4.03 -1.69 -18.37
C HIS A 568 -2.95 -1.94 -19.42
N SER A 569 -3.34 -2.17 -20.67
CA SER A 569 -2.41 -2.15 -21.80
C SER A 569 -2.08 -0.70 -22.18
N ILE A 570 -0.89 -0.44 -22.72
CA ILE A 570 -0.51 0.91 -23.17
C ILE A 570 -1.49 1.46 -24.23
N PRO A 571 -1.93 0.67 -25.24
CA PRO A 571 -2.96 1.13 -26.17
C PRO A 571 -4.27 1.54 -25.49
N ALA A 572 -4.71 0.82 -24.45
CA ALA A 572 -5.91 1.18 -23.71
C ALA A 572 -5.75 2.50 -22.95
N LEU A 573 -4.56 2.76 -22.38
CA LEU A 573 -4.25 4.04 -21.74
C LEU A 573 -4.29 5.21 -22.74
N ILE A 574 -3.74 5.00 -23.95
CA ILE A 574 -3.75 6.01 -25.03
C ILE A 574 -5.18 6.29 -25.49
N TYR A 575 -5.97 5.24 -25.75
CA TYR A 575 -7.37 5.39 -26.16
C TYR A 575 -8.19 6.15 -25.12
N GLY A 576 -8.05 5.80 -23.83
CA GLY A 576 -8.72 6.52 -22.74
C GLY A 576 -8.29 7.99 -22.65
N PHE A 577 -7.00 8.29 -22.82
CA PHE A 577 -6.52 9.67 -22.87
C PHE A 577 -7.13 10.45 -24.05
N ASN A 578 -7.18 9.86 -25.23
CA ASN A 578 -7.75 10.48 -26.43
C ASN A 578 -9.23 10.78 -26.26
N CYS A 579 -10.04 9.86 -25.73
CA CYS A 579 -11.45 10.11 -25.43
C CYS A 579 -11.66 11.27 -24.45
N SER A 580 -10.83 11.32 -23.39
CA SER A 580 -10.84 12.43 -22.42
C SER A 580 -10.51 13.76 -23.09
N LEU A 581 -9.53 13.78 -24.00
CA LEU A 581 -9.15 14.99 -24.73
C LEU A 581 -10.24 15.44 -25.70
N ILE A 582 -10.86 14.52 -26.46
CA ILE A 582 -11.96 14.82 -27.39
C ILE A 582 -13.12 15.48 -26.65
N LEU A 583 -13.50 14.95 -25.48
CA LEU A 583 -14.54 15.51 -24.63
C LEU A 583 -14.21 16.91 -24.13
N ARG A 584 -12.96 17.14 -23.72
CA ARG A 584 -12.53 18.47 -23.26
C ARG A 584 -12.58 19.48 -24.40
N ILE A 585 -12.02 19.14 -25.56
CA ILE A 585 -12.04 20.00 -26.76
C ILE A 585 -13.48 20.30 -27.19
N SER A 586 -14.40 19.33 -27.07
CA SER A 586 -15.79 19.47 -27.54
C SER A 586 -16.74 20.18 -26.56
N ASN A 587 -16.39 20.29 -25.27
CA ASN A 587 -17.31 20.76 -24.23
C ASN A 587 -16.76 21.84 -23.30
N LEU A 588 -15.45 22.10 -23.30
CA LEU A 588 -14.83 23.12 -22.45
C LEU A 588 -14.30 24.25 -23.32
N ASP A 589 -14.58 25.48 -22.91
CA ASP A 589 -13.96 26.66 -23.48
C ASP A 589 -12.66 26.93 -22.72
N PHE A 590 -11.52 26.68 -23.36
CA PHE A 590 -10.18 26.94 -22.82
C PHE A 590 -9.17 27.13 -23.97
N PRO A 591 -8.03 27.81 -23.76
CA PRO A 591 -7.13 28.22 -24.83
C PRO A 591 -6.67 27.08 -25.76
N LEU A 592 -6.41 25.89 -25.21
CA LEU A 592 -6.03 24.72 -26.00
C LEU A 592 -7.20 24.16 -26.86
N ALA A 593 -8.45 24.22 -26.39
CA ALA A 593 -9.62 23.86 -27.20
C ALA A 593 -9.83 24.84 -28.35
N ALA A 594 -9.69 26.14 -28.09
CA ALA A 594 -9.75 27.18 -29.11
C ALA A 594 -8.64 27.02 -30.16
N TRP A 595 -7.38 26.80 -29.71
CA TRP A 595 -6.24 26.59 -30.60
C TRP A 595 -6.37 25.32 -31.44
N THR A 596 -6.79 24.19 -30.84
CA THR A 596 -6.96 22.93 -31.57
C THR A 596 -8.08 23.02 -32.60
N SER A 597 -9.20 23.65 -32.25
CA SER A 597 -10.32 23.91 -33.16
C SER A 597 -9.90 24.83 -34.32
N ALA A 598 -9.13 25.89 -34.05
CA ALA A 598 -8.62 26.79 -35.08
C ALA A 598 -7.60 26.12 -36.02
N LYS A 599 -6.73 25.26 -35.49
CA LYS A 599 -5.64 24.63 -36.25
C LYS A 599 -6.06 23.39 -37.04
N TYR A 600 -6.91 22.55 -36.45
CA TYR A 600 -7.24 21.24 -36.98
C TYR A 600 -8.72 21.02 -37.23
N GLY A 601 -9.57 21.98 -36.84
CA GLY A 601 -11.02 21.85 -36.92
C GLY A 601 -11.58 20.93 -35.86
N ASN A 602 -12.76 20.39 -36.15
CA ASN A 602 -13.49 19.52 -35.23
C ASN A 602 -12.94 18.07 -35.29
N PRO A 603 -12.63 17.41 -34.15
CA PRO A 603 -12.11 16.04 -34.11
C PRO A 603 -13.05 14.99 -34.70
N TRP A 604 -14.34 15.30 -34.88
CA TRP A 604 -15.36 14.45 -35.50
C TRP A 604 -15.37 14.54 -37.04
N LEU A 605 -14.59 15.46 -37.62
CA LEU A 605 -14.48 15.67 -39.06
C LEU A 605 -13.19 15.05 -39.60
N THR A 606 -13.22 14.66 -40.88
CA THR A 606 -12.08 14.04 -41.55
C THR A 606 -10.87 14.97 -41.49
N PRO A 607 -9.71 14.50 -41.01
CA PRO A 607 -8.55 15.35 -40.82
C PRO A 607 -7.93 15.68 -42.17
N SER A 608 -7.38 16.90 -42.29
CA SER A 608 -6.58 17.29 -43.46
C SER A 608 -5.42 16.31 -43.69
N THR A 609 -5.00 16.14 -44.94
CA THR A 609 -3.82 15.34 -45.31
C THR A 609 -2.55 15.83 -44.58
N LEU A 610 -2.49 17.14 -44.30
CA LEU A 610 -1.43 17.84 -43.56
C LEU A 610 -1.55 17.71 -42.03
N ALA A 611 -2.59 17.04 -41.51
CA ALA A 611 -2.78 16.88 -40.07
C ALA A 611 -1.63 16.09 -39.42
N SER A 612 -1.27 16.49 -38.21
CA SER A 612 -0.21 15.86 -37.44
C SER A 612 -0.56 14.40 -37.09
N PRO A 613 0.44 13.52 -36.87
CA PRO A 613 0.19 12.16 -36.40
C PRO A 613 -0.63 12.10 -35.10
N PHE A 614 -0.47 13.11 -34.24
CA PHE A 614 -1.28 13.29 -33.04
C PHE A 614 -2.76 13.48 -33.37
N TRP A 615 -3.08 14.44 -34.27
CA TRP A 615 -4.46 14.70 -34.65
C TRP A 615 -5.11 13.53 -35.39
N LYS A 616 -4.34 12.81 -36.24
CA LYS A 616 -4.80 11.58 -36.88
C LYS A 616 -5.16 10.50 -35.85
N ALA A 617 -4.41 10.36 -34.76
CA ALA A 617 -4.72 9.43 -33.68
C ALA A 617 -5.99 9.83 -32.89
N ILE A 618 -6.19 11.13 -32.66
CA ILE A 618 -7.41 11.67 -32.06
C ILE A 618 -8.62 11.40 -32.96
N TYR A 619 -8.52 11.68 -34.25
CA TYR A 619 -9.57 11.38 -35.22
C TYR A 619 -9.92 9.90 -35.26
N CYS A 620 -8.94 8.99 -35.37
CA CYS A 620 -9.23 7.55 -35.36
C CYS A 620 -9.97 7.13 -34.09
N THR A 621 -9.58 7.70 -32.93
CA THR A 621 -10.30 7.44 -31.68
C THR A 621 -11.72 8.00 -31.71
N ALA A 622 -11.91 9.19 -32.28
CA ALA A 622 -13.23 9.80 -32.43
C ALA A 622 -14.12 8.97 -33.36
N ASP A 623 -13.61 8.50 -34.49
CA ASP A 623 -14.33 7.65 -35.45
C ASP A 623 -14.74 6.31 -34.83
N ASP A 624 -13.78 5.62 -34.19
CA ASP A 624 -14.02 4.39 -33.44
C ASP A 624 -15.06 4.59 -32.32
N ALA A 625 -15.02 5.75 -31.66
CA ALA A 625 -15.88 6.08 -30.55
C ALA A 625 -17.16 6.82 -30.96
N LYS A 626 -17.49 6.97 -32.26
CA LYS A 626 -18.57 7.85 -32.74
C LYS A 626 -19.98 7.35 -32.42
N ALA A 627 -20.20 6.03 -32.44
CA ALA A 627 -21.51 5.34 -32.35
C ALA A 627 -22.28 5.49 -31.01
N TYR A 628 -21.84 6.43 -30.20
CA TYR A 628 -21.61 6.25 -28.79
C TYR A 628 -21.75 7.63 -28.12
N PHE A 629 -21.43 8.70 -28.85
CA PHE A 629 -21.80 10.08 -28.52
C PHE A 629 -23.15 10.48 -29.13
N VAL A 630 -23.86 11.36 -28.42
CA VAL A 630 -24.94 12.22 -28.92
C VAL A 630 -24.33 13.58 -29.23
N ILE A 631 -24.38 13.95 -30.50
CA ILE A 631 -23.89 15.24 -30.99
C ILE A 631 -25.14 16.09 -31.23
N ASN A 632 -25.43 17.02 -30.32
CA ASN A 632 -26.61 17.89 -30.44
C ASN A 632 -26.42 19.00 -31.48
N ASP A 633 -25.18 19.48 -31.66
CA ASP A 633 -24.81 20.41 -32.71
C ASP A 633 -23.34 20.23 -33.09
N ILE A 634 -23.02 20.10 -34.38
CA ILE A 634 -21.65 19.82 -34.85
C ILE A 634 -20.77 21.08 -34.74
N ASN A 635 -21.40 22.26 -34.67
CA ASN A 635 -20.72 23.56 -34.76
C ASN A 635 -20.67 24.37 -33.46
N LEU A 636 -21.45 24.04 -32.41
CA LEU A 636 -21.63 24.91 -31.23
C LEU A 636 -21.45 24.23 -29.86
N GLY A 637 -20.88 23.02 -29.82
CA GLY A 637 -20.70 22.28 -28.57
C GLY A 637 -22.00 21.65 -28.06
N GLY A 638 -21.86 20.71 -27.13
CA GLY A 638 -22.97 19.85 -26.67
C GLY A 638 -22.83 18.39 -27.10
N VAL A 639 -21.59 17.89 -27.17
CA VAL A 639 -21.31 16.47 -27.40
C VAL A 639 -21.46 15.74 -26.07
N LYS A 640 -22.58 15.02 -25.93
CA LYS A 640 -22.92 14.19 -24.77
C LYS A 640 -22.79 12.72 -25.16
N TRP A 641 -22.91 11.79 -24.23
CA TRP A 641 -22.95 10.36 -24.57
C TRP A 641 -24.39 9.89 -24.84
N LYS A 642 -24.57 8.94 -25.75
CA LYS A 642 -25.89 8.41 -26.10
C LYS A 642 -26.45 7.59 -24.94
N GLY A 643 -27.52 8.08 -24.30
CA GLY A 643 -28.29 7.33 -23.29
C GLY A 643 -28.16 7.77 -21.82
N LEU A 644 -27.64 8.96 -21.48
CA LEU A 644 -27.63 9.44 -20.08
C LEU A 644 -28.49 10.68 -19.86
N ASN A 645 -29.76 10.44 -19.61
CA ASN A 645 -30.58 11.38 -18.87
C ASN A 645 -30.64 10.88 -17.42
N LYS A 646 -29.85 11.53 -16.56
CA LYS A 646 -29.61 11.21 -15.14
C LYS A 646 -28.74 9.96 -14.94
N HIS A 647 -27.88 10.05 -13.94
CA HIS A 647 -26.95 9.03 -13.46
C HIS A 647 -25.56 8.99 -14.15
N LYS A 648 -24.62 8.37 -13.44
CA LYS A 648 -23.17 8.63 -13.47
C LYS A 648 -22.55 8.04 -14.73
N PHE A 649 -21.35 8.46 -15.12
CA PHE A 649 -20.59 7.82 -16.23
C PHE A 649 -20.31 6.32 -16.00
N SER A 650 -20.53 5.78 -14.80
CA SER A 650 -20.56 4.34 -14.57
C SER A 650 -21.66 3.63 -15.34
N ASP A 651 -22.85 4.24 -15.41
CA ASP A 651 -24.07 3.65 -15.95
C ASP A 651 -24.07 3.70 -17.49
N PHE A 652 -23.33 4.69 -18.02
CA PHE A 652 -22.92 4.80 -19.43
C PHE A 652 -22.12 3.59 -19.93
N MET A 653 -21.13 3.12 -19.16
CA MET A 653 -20.25 2.03 -19.59
C MET A 653 -20.92 0.64 -19.52
N GLU A 654 -22.07 0.52 -18.85
CA GLU A 654 -22.84 -0.74 -18.79
C GLU A 654 -23.75 -0.93 -20.01
N GLY A 655 -24.40 0.13 -20.49
CA GLY A 655 -25.30 0.04 -21.66
C GLY A 655 -24.57 -0.08 -23.00
N PHE A 656 -23.42 0.57 -23.14
CA PHE A 656 -22.66 0.74 -24.37
C PHE A 656 -22.03 -0.54 -24.95
N TYR A 657 -21.71 -1.52 -24.11
CA TYR A 657 -20.96 -2.73 -24.49
C TYR A 657 -21.82 -4.00 -24.53
N SER A 658 -23.15 -3.85 -24.53
CA SER A 658 -24.09 -4.96 -24.65
C SER A 658 -24.24 -5.50 -26.08
N THR A 659 -23.79 -4.76 -27.11
CA THR A 659 -24.07 -5.07 -28.53
C THR A 659 -22.85 -5.21 -29.45
N TYR A 660 -21.61 -5.07 -28.96
CA TYR A 660 -20.39 -5.39 -29.73
C TYR A 660 -19.75 -6.69 -29.23
N SER A 661 -19.76 -7.72 -30.07
CA SER A 661 -19.31 -9.08 -29.76
C SER A 661 -17.82 -9.22 -29.40
N ASP A 662 -16.97 -8.22 -29.67
CA ASP A 662 -15.51 -8.41 -29.62
C ASP A 662 -14.70 -7.44 -28.75
N CYS A 663 -15.32 -6.54 -27.98
CA CYS A 663 -14.58 -5.54 -27.19
C CYS A 663 -14.71 -5.75 -25.67
N TYR A 664 -13.91 -6.69 -25.15
CA TYR A 664 -14.03 -7.22 -23.78
C TYR A 664 -13.09 -6.60 -22.73
N TRP A 665 -12.87 -5.28 -22.70
CA TRP A 665 -11.97 -4.65 -21.72
C TRP A 665 -12.55 -3.54 -20.82
N ALA A 666 -13.77 -3.08 -21.08
CA ALA A 666 -14.37 -1.92 -20.41
C ALA A 666 -14.69 -2.10 -18.91
N SER A 667 -15.24 -3.24 -18.49
CA SER A 667 -15.70 -3.44 -17.10
C SER A 667 -14.58 -3.66 -16.06
N SER A 668 -13.30 -3.63 -16.44
CA SER A 668 -12.19 -3.71 -15.48
C SER A 668 -11.21 -2.56 -15.49
N ILE A 669 -11.36 -1.60 -16.40
CA ILE A 669 -10.69 -0.31 -16.22
C ILE A 669 -11.44 0.50 -15.14
N TRP A 670 -12.78 0.39 -15.07
CA TRP A 670 -13.59 1.29 -14.24
C TRP A 670 -14.70 0.58 -13.45
N HIS A 671 -14.31 -0.42 -12.65
CA HIS A 671 -15.19 -0.84 -11.55
C HIS A 671 -15.38 0.36 -10.60
N SER A 672 -16.60 0.60 -10.13
CA SER A 672 -16.99 1.72 -9.24
C SER A 672 -16.13 1.94 -7.98
N LYS A 673 -15.30 0.95 -7.61
CA LYS A 673 -14.34 1.00 -6.49
C LYS A 673 -12.91 1.42 -6.86
N TYR A 674 -12.57 1.52 -8.16
CA TYR A 674 -11.22 1.79 -8.65
C TYR A 674 -11.13 3.00 -9.60
N VAL A 675 -12.24 3.71 -9.81
CA VAL A 675 -12.23 5.09 -10.31
C VAL A 675 -11.73 5.98 -9.17
N LEU A 676 -10.56 6.60 -9.32
CA LEU A 676 -10.14 7.67 -8.40
C LEU A 676 -11.04 8.88 -8.67
N ILE A 677 -12.05 9.07 -7.83
CA ILE A 677 -12.85 10.30 -7.80
C ILE A 677 -12.02 11.32 -7.02
N TYR A 678 -11.69 12.45 -7.65
CA TYR A 678 -11.20 13.63 -6.94
C TYR A 678 -12.10 14.81 -7.31
N SER A 679 -12.59 15.55 -6.32
CA SER A 679 -13.41 16.74 -6.52
C SER A 679 -12.51 17.96 -6.71
N VAL A 680 -12.71 18.70 -7.80
CA VAL A 680 -12.23 20.08 -7.96
C VAL A 680 -13.40 20.91 -8.45
N GLY A 681 -14.39 21.16 -7.59
CA GLY A 681 -15.61 21.78 -8.10
C GLY A 681 -16.89 21.29 -7.48
N ASN A 682 -17.93 21.98 -7.93
CA ASN A 682 -19.32 21.54 -7.92
C ASN A 682 -19.57 20.45 -8.98
N ASP A 683 -18.63 20.27 -9.91
CA ASP A 683 -18.70 19.26 -10.96
C ASP A 683 -17.91 18.00 -10.58
N GLU A 684 -18.61 16.86 -10.55
CA GLU A 684 -17.99 15.54 -10.54
C GLU A 684 -17.25 15.32 -11.87
N ARG A 685 -15.93 15.48 -11.88
CA ARG A 685 -15.07 15.12 -13.02
C ARG A 685 -14.34 13.81 -12.76
N MET A 686 -14.44 12.90 -13.72
CA MET A 686 -13.69 11.64 -13.76
C MET A 686 -12.20 11.87 -14.07
N LEU A 687 -11.34 11.15 -13.36
CA LEU A 687 -9.95 10.95 -13.76
C LEU A 687 -9.88 9.98 -14.94
N LEU A 688 -9.78 10.49 -16.16
CA LEU A 688 -8.86 9.90 -17.13
C LEU A 688 -7.61 10.79 -17.11
N PHE A 689 -6.63 10.38 -16.28
CA PHE A 689 -5.25 10.91 -16.17
C PHE A 689 -5.08 12.43 -15.90
N PHE A 690 -4.73 12.86 -14.67
CA PHE A 690 -4.38 14.27 -14.30
C PHE A 690 -2.86 14.47 -14.20
N PRO A 691 -2.28 15.70 -14.28
CA PRO A 691 -2.41 16.80 -15.25
C PRO A 691 -1.12 16.89 -16.13
N LEU A 692 -1.11 17.67 -17.21
CA LEU A 692 0.14 18.28 -17.68
C LEU A 692 0.21 19.61 -16.93
N ASP A 693 1.28 19.85 -16.19
CA ASP A 693 1.61 21.19 -15.72
C ASP A 693 1.88 22.06 -16.95
N GLY A 694 0.80 22.64 -17.46
CA GLY A 694 0.79 23.87 -18.24
C GLY A 694 0.11 24.88 -17.34
N ARG A 695 0.93 25.76 -16.76
CA ARG A 695 0.46 27.06 -16.31
C ARG A 695 -0.09 27.80 -17.53
N GLU A 696 -1.36 27.62 -17.79
CA GLU A 696 -2.29 28.68 -18.19
C GLU A 696 -3.40 28.53 -17.14
N THR A 697 -3.33 29.19 -15.98
CA THR A 697 -3.70 30.60 -15.87
C THR A 697 -4.55 31.05 -17.07
N GLU A 698 -5.75 30.48 -17.21
CA GLU A 698 -6.86 31.41 -17.18
C GLU A 698 -6.67 32.24 -15.92
N MET A 699 -6.48 33.53 -16.11
CA MET A 699 -6.79 34.51 -15.08
C MET A 699 -8.26 34.32 -14.69
N ALA A 700 -8.57 33.27 -13.93
CA ALA A 700 -9.28 33.53 -12.70
C ALA A 700 -8.35 34.51 -12.01
N VAL A 701 -8.69 35.79 -12.12
CA VAL A 701 -8.26 36.79 -11.15
C VAL A 701 -8.23 36.02 -9.84
N PRO A 702 -7.06 35.81 -9.21
CA PRO A 702 -7.03 35.08 -7.96
C PRO A 702 -8.15 35.69 -7.15
N GLU A 703 -9.12 34.88 -6.71
CA GLU A 703 -10.09 35.35 -5.72
C GLU A 703 -9.25 35.58 -4.47
N LYS A 704 -8.54 36.71 -4.48
CA LYS A 704 -7.78 37.26 -3.38
C LYS A 704 -8.83 37.64 -2.38
N GLY A 705 -8.69 37.08 -1.21
CA GLY A 705 -9.61 37.36 -0.13
C GLY A 705 -10.05 36.11 0.59
N VAL A 706 -10.72 36.39 1.69
CA VAL A 706 -11.20 35.41 2.63
C VAL A 706 -12.70 35.30 2.42
N LYS A 707 -13.23 34.08 2.28
CA LYS A 707 -14.67 33.81 2.26
C LYS A 707 -15.02 32.86 3.38
N LEU A 708 -16.13 33.09 4.06
CA LEU A 708 -16.61 32.19 5.11
C LEU A 708 -17.98 31.66 4.72
N LEU A 709 -18.03 30.37 4.37
CA LEU A 709 -19.30 29.66 4.18
C LEU A 709 -19.82 29.25 5.55
N THR A 710 -20.96 29.79 5.97
CA THR A 710 -21.53 29.48 7.27
C THR A 710 -23.04 29.69 7.30
N PHE A 711 -23.66 29.22 8.39
CA PHE A 711 -25.04 29.50 8.74
C PHE A 711 -25.06 30.45 9.94
N TRP A 712 -25.92 31.47 9.93
CA TRP A 712 -25.87 32.57 10.90
C TRP A 712 -26.01 32.12 12.38
N MET A 713 -26.80 31.08 12.63
CA MET A 713 -27.02 30.52 13.99
C MET A 713 -25.93 29.52 14.40
N SER A 714 -25.04 29.12 13.50
CA SER A 714 -24.05 28.07 13.79
C SER A 714 -23.03 28.54 14.81
N PRO A 715 -22.93 27.91 16.01
CA PRO A 715 -21.93 28.31 17.00
C PRO A 715 -20.52 28.10 16.45
N PHE A 716 -20.30 27.04 15.66
CA PHE A 716 -19.02 26.76 15.02
C PHE A 716 -18.62 27.85 14.02
N GLY A 717 -19.58 28.38 13.26
CA GLY A 717 -19.34 29.47 12.33
C GLY A 717 -19.03 30.79 13.02
N GLN A 718 -19.72 31.07 14.12
CA GLN A 718 -19.50 32.25 14.95
C GLN A 718 -18.07 32.29 15.51
N ARG A 719 -17.45 31.15 15.84
CA ARG A 719 -16.01 31.10 16.23
C ARG A 719 -15.10 31.69 15.16
N CYS A 720 -15.31 31.28 13.91
CA CYS A 720 -14.53 31.78 12.79
C CYS A 720 -14.76 33.27 12.57
N ARG A 721 -16.00 33.75 12.73
CA ARG A 721 -16.33 35.19 12.64
C ARG A 721 -15.64 36.00 13.73
N ILE A 722 -15.63 35.50 14.97
CA ILE A 722 -14.93 36.14 16.10
C ILE A 722 -13.41 36.19 15.83
N ALA A 723 -12.81 35.08 15.39
CA ALA A 723 -11.39 35.03 15.11
C ALA A 723 -10.97 35.96 13.95
N LEU A 724 -11.76 36.02 12.88
CA LEU A 724 -11.54 36.97 11.77
C LEU A 724 -11.67 38.42 12.25
N ALA A 725 -12.64 38.71 13.11
CA ALA A 725 -12.83 40.05 13.67
C ALA A 725 -11.71 40.45 14.64
N GLU A 726 -11.22 39.55 15.49
CA GLU A 726 -10.07 39.78 16.39
C GLU A 726 -8.77 40.02 15.62
N LYS A 727 -8.62 39.39 14.44
CA LYS A 727 -7.48 39.62 13.54
C LYS A 727 -7.70 40.76 12.53
N GLU A 728 -8.83 41.48 12.62
CA GLU A 728 -9.18 42.58 11.72
C GLU A 728 -9.13 42.16 10.22
N VAL A 729 -9.49 40.90 9.91
CA VAL A 729 -9.45 40.34 8.55
C VAL A 729 -10.79 40.58 7.84
N GLU A 730 -10.76 41.31 6.73
CA GLU A 730 -11.93 41.45 5.86
C GLU A 730 -12.25 40.13 5.13
N TYR A 731 -13.53 39.75 5.11
CA TYR A 731 -13.98 38.52 4.46
C TYR A 731 -15.39 38.64 3.86
N GLU A 732 -15.64 37.86 2.81
CA GLU A 732 -16.96 37.66 2.20
C GLU A 732 -17.75 36.62 3.01
N TYR A 733 -18.82 37.04 3.68
CA TYR A 733 -19.74 36.14 4.37
C TYR A 733 -20.72 35.51 3.38
N LYS A 734 -20.79 34.17 3.31
CA LYS A 734 -21.77 33.44 2.49
C LYS A 734 -22.67 32.58 3.37
N GLU A 735 -23.95 32.95 3.39
CA GLU A 735 -25.00 32.20 4.09
C GLU A 735 -25.31 30.88 3.37
N GLU A 736 -25.34 29.77 4.12
CA GLU A 736 -25.64 28.43 3.62
C GLU A 736 -26.99 27.91 4.12
N ASP A 737 -27.85 27.48 3.21
CA ASP A 737 -29.05 26.72 3.53
C ASP A 737 -28.68 25.24 3.79
N LEU A 738 -28.75 24.82 5.05
CA LEU A 738 -28.36 23.46 5.45
C LEU A 738 -29.32 22.37 4.97
N SER A 739 -30.55 22.73 4.57
CA SER A 739 -31.51 21.81 3.96
C SER A 739 -31.21 21.58 2.47
N LYS A 740 -30.61 22.57 1.81
CA LYS A 740 -30.19 22.55 0.40
C LYS A 740 -28.79 23.15 0.25
N LYS A 741 -27.80 22.37 0.69
CA LYS A 741 -26.38 22.77 0.72
C LYS A 741 -25.92 23.28 -0.64
N SER A 742 -25.24 24.42 -0.67
CA SER A 742 -24.69 24.95 -1.91
C SER A 742 -23.64 24.00 -2.46
N ASP A 743 -23.50 23.99 -3.77
CA ASP A 743 -22.45 23.19 -4.38
C ASP A 743 -21.06 23.70 -3.93
N LEU A 744 -20.90 25.02 -3.69
CA LEU A 744 -19.65 25.62 -3.19
C LEU A 744 -19.26 25.04 -1.81
N LEU A 745 -20.23 24.81 -0.91
CA LEU A 745 -20.00 24.12 0.36
C LEU A 745 -19.61 22.66 0.15
N LEU A 746 -20.29 21.94 -0.74
CA LEU A 746 -20.00 20.53 -1.05
C LEU A 746 -18.61 20.36 -1.68
N LYS A 747 -18.18 21.33 -2.49
CA LYS A 747 -16.84 21.42 -3.07
C LYS A 747 -15.77 21.71 -2.02
N SER A 748 -16.06 22.64 -1.12
CA SER A 748 -15.06 23.17 -0.18
C SER A 748 -14.90 22.29 1.07
N ASN A 749 -15.93 21.53 1.46
CA ASN A 749 -15.84 20.49 2.50
C ASN A 749 -16.49 19.17 2.02
N PRO A 750 -15.85 18.42 1.10
CA PRO A 750 -16.44 17.22 0.52
C PRO A 750 -16.51 16.05 1.51
N VAL A 751 -15.67 16.06 2.55
CA VAL A 751 -15.57 15.00 3.56
C VAL A 751 -16.75 15.08 4.53
N HIS A 752 -16.94 16.21 5.20
CA HIS A 752 -17.97 16.36 6.22
C HIS A 752 -19.24 17.03 5.70
N LYS A 753 -19.15 17.78 4.59
CA LYS A 753 -20.27 18.54 4.02
C LYS A 753 -20.92 19.45 5.07
N LYS A 754 -20.11 20.01 5.96
CA LYS A 754 -20.52 20.82 7.11
C LYS A 754 -19.91 22.22 6.99
N ILE A 755 -20.63 23.19 7.55
CA ILE A 755 -20.11 24.52 7.84
C ILE A 755 -19.49 24.54 9.25
N PRO A 756 -18.59 25.48 9.57
CA PRO A 756 -18.02 26.49 8.68
C PRO A 756 -16.94 25.95 7.73
N VAL A 757 -16.77 26.65 6.61
CA VAL A 757 -15.62 26.48 5.71
C VAL A 757 -15.02 27.85 5.40
N LEU A 758 -13.75 28.03 5.75
CA LEU A 758 -13.00 29.22 5.38
C LEU A 758 -12.32 28.97 4.03
N ILE A 759 -12.50 29.85 3.06
CA ILE A 759 -11.80 29.81 1.78
C ILE A 759 -10.85 31.00 1.77
N HIS A 760 -9.54 30.74 1.87
CA HIS A 760 -8.51 31.78 1.80
C HIS A 760 -7.72 31.58 0.50
N ASP A 761 -7.78 32.57 -0.39
CA ASP A 761 -7.12 32.54 -1.71
C ASP A 761 -7.43 31.25 -2.49
N GLY A 762 -8.71 30.88 -2.49
CA GLY A 762 -9.23 29.69 -3.17
C GLY A 762 -8.96 28.35 -2.46
N LYS A 763 -8.29 28.35 -1.30
CA LYS A 763 -8.01 27.13 -0.50
C LYS A 763 -8.99 27.00 0.66
N SER A 764 -9.65 25.84 0.76
CA SER A 764 -10.63 25.55 1.79
C SER A 764 -10.00 24.97 3.07
N ILE A 765 -10.31 25.57 4.21
CA ILE A 765 -10.00 25.10 5.57
C ILE A 765 -11.34 24.74 6.24
N CYS A 766 -11.42 23.53 6.78
CA CYS A 766 -12.61 22.96 7.40
C CYS A 766 -12.37 22.73 8.90
N GLU A 767 -13.46 22.55 9.65
CA GLU A 767 -13.50 22.42 11.12
C GLU A 767 -13.18 23.74 11.85
N SER A 768 -14.12 24.21 12.68
CA SER A 768 -14.05 25.56 13.24
C SER A 768 -12.79 25.84 14.07
N LEU A 769 -12.34 24.91 14.92
CA LEU A 769 -11.12 25.09 15.72
C LEU A 769 -9.86 25.11 14.85
N ILE A 770 -9.80 24.27 13.81
CA ILE A 770 -8.69 24.27 12.85
C ILE A 770 -8.67 25.61 12.08
N ILE A 771 -9.84 26.12 11.69
CA ILE A 771 -9.97 27.42 11.04
C ILE A 771 -9.47 28.54 11.96
N VAL A 772 -9.80 28.52 13.26
CA VAL A 772 -9.34 29.52 14.22
C VAL A 772 -7.82 29.46 14.41
N GLU A 773 -7.22 28.26 14.54
CA GLU A 773 -5.76 28.12 14.60
C GLU A 773 -5.09 28.62 13.32
N TYR A 774 -5.65 28.27 12.15
CA TYR A 774 -5.15 28.76 10.86
C TYR A 774 -5.19 30.29 10.76
N ILE A 775 -6.28 30.91 11.23
CA ILE A 775 -6.39 32.37 11.27
C ILE A 775 -5.30 32.98 12.17
N ASP A 776 -5.03 32.37 13.31
CA ASP A 776 -4.00 32.83 14.24
C ASP A 776 -2.58 32.72 13.68
N GLU A 777 -2.29 31.65 12.95
CA GLU A 777 -0.97 31.39 12.35
C GLU A 777 -0.71 32.23 11.09
N VAL A 778 -1.76 32.57 10.33
CA VAL A 778 -1.61 33.18 9.00
C VAL A 778 -1.79 34.69 9.03
N PHE A 779 -2.74 35.21 9.81
CA PHE A 779 -3.02 36.64 9.83
C PHE A 779 -2.34 37.31 11.02
N PRO A 780 -1.48 38.31 10.78
CA PRO A 780 -0.88 39.08 11.87
C PRO A 780 -1.99 39.85 12.59
N GLY A 781 -1.99 39.82 13.92
CA GLY A 781 -2.94 40.54 14.74
C GLY A 781 -2.30 41.11 15.99
N LYS A 782 -2.97 42.07 16.63
CA LYS A 782 -2.48 42.73 17.86
C LYS A 782 -2.30 41.76 19.03
N THR A 783 -3.08 40.68 19.06
CA THR A 783 -3.03 39.62 20.06
C THR A 783 -3.03 38.24 19.39
N ASN A 784 -2.27 37.31 19.96
CA ASN A 784 -2.30 35.91 19.54
C ASN A 784 -3.43 35.19 20.27
N ILE A 785 -4.20 34.41 19.52
CA ILE A 785 -5.33 33.62 20.04
C ILE A 785 -4.78 32.40 20.81
N LEU A 786 -3.68 31.81 20.34
CA LEU A 786 -3.00 30.73 21.03
C LEU A 786 -1.77 31.26 21.81
N PRO A 787 -1.51 30.74 23.01
CA PRO A 787 -0.27 31.02 23.73
C PRO A 787 0.97 30.58 22.94
N SER A 788 2.06 31.32 23.09
CA SER A 788 3.37 30.95 22.53
C SER A 788 4.00 29.76 23.26
N ASP A 789 3.79 29.66 24.57
CA ASP A 789 4.24 28.55 25.39
C ASP A 789 3.58 27.22 24.96
N PRO A 790 4.37 26.16 24.67
CA PRO A 790 3.82 24.89 24.22
C PRO A 790 2.85 24.22 25.21
N TYR A 791 3.07 24.34 26.52
CA TYR A 791 2.21 23.71 27.53
C TYR A 791 0.87 24.44 27.63
N ALA A 792 0.89 25.76 27.78
CA ALA A 792 -0.31 26.60 27.77
C ALA A 792 -1.12 26.42 26.48
N ARG A 793 -0.45 26.31 25.32
CA ARG A 793 -1.08 26.02 24.04
C ARG A 793 -1.76 24.64 24.00
N SER A 794 -1.12 23.63 24.58
CA SER A 794 -1.70 22.29 24.70
C SER A 794 -2.93 22.27 25.61
N HIS A 795 -2.90 23.03 26.71
CA HIS A 795 -3.99 23.18 27.66
C HIS A 795 -5.19 23.90 27.03
N ALA A 796 -4.94 24.97 26.28
CA ALA A 796 -5.98 25.68 25.54
C ALA A 796 -6.67 24.78 24.50
N ARG A 797 -5.90 23.94 23.78
CA ARG A 797 -6.46 22.95 22.83
C ARG A 797 -7.32 21.89 23.53
N PHE A 798 -6.90 21.42 24.70
CA PHE A 798 -7.67 20.46 25.49
C PHE A 798 -9.05 21.02 25.88
N TRP A 799 -9.09 22.25 26.38
CA TRP A 799 -10.35 22.86 26.80
C TRP A 799 -11.25 23.27 25.62
N ALA A 800 -10.68 23.69 24.49
CA ALA A 800 -11.45 23.90 23.27
C ALA A 800 -12.08 22.60 22.73
N ASP A 801 -11.34 21.48 22.77
CA ASP A 801 -11.85 20.14 22.45
C ASP A 801 -12.91 19.66 23.46
N PHE A 802 -12.76 20.00 24.75
CA PHE A 802 -13.77 19.73 25.77
C PHE A 802 -15.08 20.44 25.44
N VAL A 803 -15.04 21.71 25.04
CA VAL A 803 -16.23 22.47 24.61
C VAL A 803 -16.91 21.78 23.41
N ASP A 804 -16.15 21.34 22.41
CA ASP A 804 -16.69 20.64 21.23
C ASP A 804 -17.36 19.32 21.57
N LYS A 805 -16.78 18.55 22.48
CA LYS A 805 -17.27 17.21 22.82
C LYS A 805 -18.36 17.22 23.90
N LYS A 806 -18.42 18.23 24.75
CA LYS A 806 -19.31 18.23 25.93
C LYS A 806 -20.41 19.26 25.82
N VAL A 807 -20.07 20.52 25.52
CA VAL A 807 -21.06 21.60 25.48
C VAL A 807 -21.99 21.41 24.28
N TYR A 808 -21.45 21.16 23.09
CA TYR A 808 -22.28 20.98 21.90
C TYR A 808 -23.13 19.70 21.95
N ASP A 809 -22.53 18.56 22.31
CA ASP A 809 -23.24 17.28 22.37
C ASP A 809 -24.40 17.33 23.37
N CYS A 810 -24.18 17.92 24.55
CA CYS A 810 -25.22 18.06 25.55
C CYS A 810 -26.29 19.10 25.15
N GLY A 811 -25.89 20.24 24.56
CA GLY A 811 -26.83 21.19 23.96
C GLY A 811 -27.69 20.58 22.84
N SER A 812 -27.14 19.67 22.04
CA SER A 812 -27.88 18.93 21.02
C SER A 812 -28.88 17.91 21.61
N LYS A 813 -28.57 17.30 22.77
CA LYS A 813 -29.54 16.45 23.49
C LYS A 813 -30.73 17.29 23.98
N LEU A 814 -30.47 18.49 24.50
CA LEU A 814 -31.53 19.40 24.97
C LEU A 814 -32.51 19.78 23.84
N PHE A 815 -32.02 19.90 22.61
CA PHE A 815 -32.84 20.10 21.40
C PHE A 815 -33.74 18.90 21.05
N LYS A 816 -33.31 17.67 21.31
CA LYS A 816 -33.99 16.43 20.86
C LYS A 816 -34.87 15.77 21.93
N SER A 817 -34.72 16.14 23.20
CA SER A 817 -35.42 15.48 24.31
C SER A 817 -36.88 15.96 24.49
N LYS A 818 -37.75 15.04 24.89
CA LYS A 818 -39.12 15.32 25.37
C LYS A 818 -39.10 15.85 26.81
N SER A 819 -40.19 16.45 27.27
CA SER A 819 -40.29 17.16 28.57
C SER A 819 -39.81 16.35 29.78
N GLU A 820 -40.12 15.05 29.85
CA GLU A 820 -39.77 14.17 30.99
C GLU A 820 -38.26 13.87 31.11
N ALA A 821 -37.50 13.93 30.01
CA ALA A 821 -36.04 13.70 30.01
C ALA A 821 -35.22 14.99 30.14
N LEU A 822 -35.89 16.16 30.20
CA LEU A 822 -35.25 17.46 30.16
C LEU A 822 -34.50 17.78 31.48
N GLU A 823 -35.04 17.34 32.62
CA GLU A 823 -34.40 17.58 33.94
C GLU A 823 -33.04 16.88 34.07
N GLU A 824 -32.91 15.65 33.56
CA GLU A 824 -31.66 14.88 33.63
C GLU A 824 -30.59 15.48 32.70
N VAL A 825 -30.99 15.89 31.50
CA VAL A 825 -30.11 16.61 30.55
C VAL A 825 -29.68 17.96 31.12
N ASN A 826 -30.58 18.69 31.80
CA ASN A 826 -30.24 19.95 32.46
C ASN A 826 -29.20 19.74 33.57
N LYS A 827 -29.33 18.68 34.38
CA LYS A 827 -28.33 18.33 35.41
C LYS A 827 -26.96 18.00 34.79
N GLU A 828 -26.94 17.23 33.70
CA GLU A 828 -25.72 16.92 32.95
C GLU A 828 -25.05 18.20 32.42
N PHE A 829 -25.84 19.11 31.84
CA PHE A 829 -25.33 20.35 31.28
C PHE A 829 -24.78 21.30 32.36
N ILE A 830 -25.47 21.44 33.51
CA ILE A 830 -24.97 22.22 34.65
C ILE A 830 -23.61 21.68 35.13
N CYS A 831 -23.43 20.35 35.18
CA CYS A 831 -22.15 19.76 35.58
C CYS A 831 -21.01 20.13 34.61
N ILE A 832 -21.30 20.16 33.30
CA ILE A 832 -20.35 20.59 32.27
C ILE A 832 -19.99 22.08 32.44
N LEU A 833 -20.98 22.94 32.68
CA LEU A 833 -20.76 24.37 32.91
C LEU A 833 -19.95 24.63 34.19
N LYS A 834 -20.22 23.91 35.28
CA LYS A 834 -19.42 23.99 36.53
C LYS A 834 -17.97 23.56 36.32
N THR A 835 -17.73 22.60 35.43
CA THR A 835 -16.37 22.17 35.08
C THR A 835 -15.63 23.30 34.36
N LEU A 836 -16.28 23.99 33.40
CA LEU A 836 -15.71 25.16 32.74
C LEU A 836 -15.52 26.34 33.69
N GLU A 837 -16.46 26.56 34.61
CA GLU A 837 -16.36 27.60 35.63
C GLU A 837 -15.17 27.36 36.57
N THR A 838 -14.89 26.10 36.90
CA THR A 838 -13.71 25.71 37.71
C THR A 838 -12.41 26.04 36.98
N GLU A 839 -12.34 25.78 35.67
CA GLU A 839 -11.16 26.13 34.87
C GLU A 839 -10.99 27.64 34.70
N LEU A 840 -12.10 28.38 34.55
CA LEU A 840 -12.08 29.83 34.49
C LEU A 840 -11.56 30.42 35.82
N GLY A 841 -11.98 29.86 36.95
CA GLY A 841 -11.47 30.26 38.27
C GLY A 841 -11.76 31.71 38.61
N GLU A 842 -10.71 32.51 38.82
CA GLU A 842 -10.78 33.97 39.00
C GLU A 842 -10.21 34.73 37.79
N LYS A 843 -9.87 34.02 36.71
CA LYS A 843 -9.25 34.59 35.52
C LYS A 843 -10.25 35.49 34.80
N LYS A 844 -9.72 36.51 34.13
CA LYS A 844 -10.55 37.43 33.32
C LYS A 844 -11.12 36.71 32.09
N TYR A 845 -10.29 35.89 31.46
CA TYR A 845 -10.57 35.02 30.31
C TYR A 845 -10.00 33.61 30.57
N PHE A 846 -10.34 32.62 29.75
CA PHE A 846 -9.75 31.29 29.88
C PHE A 846 -8.23 31.29 29.58
N GLY A 847 -7.76 32.26 28.79
CA GLY A 847 -6.33 32.55 28.56
C GLY A 847 -5.72 33.53 29.57
N ASP A 848 -6.19 33.50 30.82
CA ASP A 848 -5.82 34.42 31.90
C ASP A 848 -6.21 35.88 31.61
N ASP A 849 -5.25 36.73 31.26
CA ASP A 849 -5.49 38.14 30.92
C ASP A 849 -5.81 38.36 29.42
N ALA A 850 -5.50 37.36 28.58
CA ALA A 850 -5.69 37.42 27.14
C ALA A 850 -6.93 36.63 26.70
N PHE A 851 -7.72 37.22 25.81
CA PHE A 851 -8.82 36.54 25.15
C PHE A 851 -8.26 35.51 24.16
N GLY A 852 -8.52 34.22 24.39
CA GLY A 852 -7.82 33.13 23.72
C GLY A 852 -8.72 32.09 23.06
N LEU A 853 -8.10 30.99 22.60
CA LEU A 853 -8.77 29.92 21.87
C LEU A 853 -10.00 29.34 22.58
N VAL A 854 -9.92 29.12 23.89
CA VAL A 854 -11.03 28.56 24.68
C VAL A 854 -12.19 29.55 24.79
N ASP A 855 -11.89 30.84 24.94
CA ASP A 855 -12.91 31.88 24.95
C ASP A 855 -13.64 31.95 23.61
N ILE A 856 -12.90 31.92 22.49
CA ILE A 856 -13.49 31.88 21.14
C ILE A 856 -14.32 30.60 20.95
N ALA A 857 -13.84 29.45 21.45
CA ALA A 857 -14.55 28.18 21.32
C ALA A 857 -15.90 28.18 22.06
N PHE A 858 -15.96 28.84 23.22
CA PHE A 858 -17.12 28.81 24.10
C PHE A 858 -18.06 30.02 23.93
N ALA A 859 -17.55 31.18 23.50
CA ALA A 859 -18.32 32.41 23.34
C ALA A 859 -19.62 32.26 22.54
N PRO A 860 -19.69 31.51 21.42
CA PRO A 860 -20.94 31.33 20.68
C PRO A 860 -22.11 30.79 21.49
N PHE A 861 -21.83 29.97 22.52
CA PHE A 861 -22.86 29.34 23.34
C PHE A 861 -23.51 30.32 24.34
N THR A 862 -22.95 31.51 24.58
CA THR A 862 -23.59 32.51 25.44
C THR A 862 -24.89 33.03 24.84
N SER A 863 -24.96 33.15 23.51
CA SER A 863 -26.21 33.49 22.80
C SER A 863 -27.32 32.45 22.95
N TRP A 864 -26.97 31.24 23.40
CA TRP A 864 -27.90 30.15 23.68
C TRP A 864 -28.32 30.07 25.16
N PHE A 865 -27.68 30.83 26.06
CA PHE A 865 -28.00 30.79 27.49
C PHE A 865 -29.46 31.16 27.78
N TYR A 866 -29.99 32.18 27.12
CA TYR A 866 -31.41 32.55 27.21
C TYR A 866 -32.34 31.39 26.80
N THR A 867 -31.97 30.65 25.75
CA THR A 867 -32.72 29.46 25.33
C THR A 867 -32.67 28.39 26.41
N PHE A 868 -31.50 28.12 27.00
CA PHE A 868 -31.37 27.16 28.09
C PHE A 868 -32.16 27.58 29.35
N GLU A 869 -32.19 28.87 29.67
CA GLU A 869 -32.98 29.45 30.76
C GLU A 869 -34.47 29.26 30.57
N ALA A 870 -34.98 29.50 29.36
CA ALA A 870 -36.38 29.25 29.00
C ALA A 870 -36.78 27.75 29.15
N PHE A 871 -35.81 26.83 29.13
CA PHE A 871 -36.01 25.40 29.35
C PHE A 871 -35.57 24.92 30.76
N GLY A 872 -35.51 25.84 31.72
CA GLY A 872 -35.38 25.54 33.15
C GLY A 872 -33.93 25.45 33.67
N LEU A 873 -32.94 25.87 32.89
CA LEU A 873 -31.53 25.88 33.28
C LEU A 873 -31.02 27.31 33.50
N SER A 874 -30.88 27.73 34.76
CA SER A 874 -30.38 29.07 35.10
C SER A 874 -28.85 29.09 35.20
N VAL A 875 -28.18 29.60 34.17
CA VAL A 875 -26.71 29.72 34.15
C VAL A 875 -26.24 30.74 35.19
N GLU A 876 -26.97 31.85 35.34
CA GLU A 876 -26.61 32.90 36.31
C GLU A 876 -26.69 32.42 37.77
N LYS A 877 -27.63 31.53 38.09
CA LYS A 877 -27.76 30.95 39.44
C LYS A 877 -26.73 29.85 39.71
N GLU A 878 -26.51 28.96 38.75
CA GLU A 878 -25.68 27.76 38.94
C GLU A 878 -24.19 27.97 38.67
N CYS A 879 -23.86 28.92 37.78
CA CYS A 879 -22.51 29.25 37.33
C CYS A 879 -22.30 30.77 37.22
N PRO A 880 -22.33 31.52 38.34
CA PRO A 880 -22.32 32.98 38.33
C PRO A 880 -21.05 33.60 37.71
N LYS A 881 -19.88 32.96 37.85
CA LYS A 881 -18.63 33.47 37.27
C LYS A 881 -18.61 33.29 35.76
N LEU A 882 -19.16 32.17 35.28
CA LEU A 882 -19.31 31.91 33.86
C LEU A 882 -20.34 32.86 33.22
N ALA A 883 -21.43 33.16 33.93
CA ALA A 883 -22.40 34.18 33.51
C ALA A 883 -21.76 35.58 33.46
N ALA A 884 -20.94 35.95 34.46
CA ALA A 884 -20.19 37.20 34.46
C ALA A 884 -19.16 37.27 33.31
N TRP A 885 -18.44 36.18 33.03
CA TRP A 885 -17.57 36.07 31.86
C TRP A 885 -18.36 36.22 30.55
N GLY A 886 -19.54 35.61 30.46
CA GLY A 886 -20.44 35.75 29.31
C GLY A 886 -20.85 37.21 29.06
N LYS A 887 -21.18 37.97 30.10
CA LYS A 887 -21.44 39.42 30.00
C LYS A 887 -20.18 40.18 29.54
N ARG A 888 -19.01 39.85 30.11
CA ARG A 888 -17.73 40.50 29.82
C ARG A 888 -17.27 40.30 28.37
N ILE A 889 -17.42 39.11 27.80
CA ILE A 889 -17.01 38.86 26.41
C ILE A 889 -17.92 39.57 25.41
N MET A 890 -19.19 39.83 25.76
CA MET A 890 -20.12 40.57 24.91
C MET A 890 -19.77 42.05 24.80
N GLU A 891 -18.98 42.60 25.72
CA GLU A 891 -18.42 43.95 25.63
C GLU A 891 -17.32 44.04 24.55
N ARG A 892 -16.76 42.90 24.10
CA ARG A 892 -15.79 42.88 23.01
C ARG A 892 -16.50 43.04 21.67
N GLU A 893 -16.03 44.00 20.89
CA GLU A 893 -16.59 44.33 19.57
C GLU A 893 -16.61 43.13 18.61
N SER A 894 -15.56 42.30 18.62
CA SER A 894 -15.45 41.08 17.80
C SER A 894 -16.57 40.06 18.10
N VAL A 895 -16.93 39.91 19.37
CA VAL A 895 -17.97 38.99 19.85
C VAL A 895 -19.35 39.59 19.60
N ALA A 896 -19.56 40.86 19.96
CA ALA A 896 -20.82 41.57 19.76
C ALA A 896 -21.25 41.60 18.29
N LYS A 897 -20.31 41.80 17.35
CA LYS A 897 -20.59 41.79 15.90
C LYS A 897 -20.83 40.39 15.32
N SER A 898 -20.33 39.36 15.99
CA SER A 898 -20.36 37.98 15.47
C SER A 898 -21.55 37.17 16.00
N LEU A 899 -22.04 37.50 17.19
CA LEU A 899 -23.19 36.85 17.81
C LEU A 899 -24.48 37.60 17.46
N HIS A 900 -25.60 36.87 17.52
CA HIS A 900 -26.93 37.42 17.29
C HIS A 900 -27.70 37.50 18.60
N GLU A 901 -28.74 38.34 18.63
CA GLU A 901 -29.60 38.53 19.81
C GLU A 901 -30.14 37.18 20.33
N PRO A 902 -30.02 36.89 21.64
CA PRO A 902 -30.44 35.61 22.22
C PRO A 902 -31.91 35.25 21.97
N THR A 903 -32.79 36.25 21.86
CA THR A 903 -34.22 36.07 21.53
C THR A 903 -34.42 35.51 20.13
N LYS A 904 -33.64 35.98 19.16
CA LYS A 904 -33.68 35.48 17.77
C LYS A 904 -33.21 34.03 17.66
N VAL A 905 -32.23 33.64 18.49
CA VAL A 905 -31.76 32.24 18.59
C VAL A 905 -32.86 31.37 19.21
N TYR A 906 -33.52 31.85 20.26
CA TYR A 906 -34.64 31.15 20.91
C TYR A 906 -35.84 30.92 19.98
N ASP A 907 -36.24 31.93 19.20
CA ASP A 907 -37.39 31.82 18.29
C ASP A 907 -37.16 30.75 17.23
N LEU A 908 -35.99 30.77 16.57
CA LEU A 908 -35.64 29.74 15.59
C LEU A 908 -35.46 28.36 16.23
N PHE A 909 -34.93 28.28 17.46
CA PHE A 909 -34.86 27.04 18.21
C PHE A 909 -36.25 26.43 18.41
N CYS A 910 -37.24 27.23 18.82
CA CYS A 910 -38.62 26.81 18.99
C CYS A 910 -39.24 26.31 17.67
N GLU A 911 -39.00 27.00 16.55
CA GLU A 911 -39.46 26.56 15.23
C GLU A 911 -38.85 25.22 14.79
N LEU A 912 -37.55 25.05 14.99
CA LEU A 912 -36.84 23.82 14.63
C LEU A 912 -37.27 22.67 15.55
N ARG A 913 -37.47 22.90 16.84
CA ARG A 913 -37.91 21.87 17.78
C ARG A 913 -39.30 21.31 17.43
N LYS A 914 -40.24 22.15 17.01
CA LYS A 914 -41.56 21.69 16.50
C LYS A 914 -41.40 20.67 15.38
N LYS A 915 -40.50 20.91 14.42
CA LYS A 915 -40.23 19.98 13.30
C LYS A 915 -39.62 18.64 13.71
N PHE A 916 -38.96 18.54 14.87
CA PHE A 916 -38.29 17.32 15.33
C PHE A 916 -39.04 16.56 16.42
N VAL A 917 -39.92 17.22 17.17
CA VAL A 917 -40.71 16.59 18.25
C VAL A 917 -42.09 16.13 17.76
N ASP A 918 -42.66 16.82 16.76
CA ASP A 918 -43.95 16.45 16.14
C ASP A 918 -43.80 15.52 14.91
N ALA A 919 -42.56 15.18 14.51
CA ALA A 919 -42.21 14.21 13.48
C ALA A 919 -41.71 12.90 14.10
#